data_AF-A0A8C4S3E0-F1
#
_entry.id   AF-A0A8C4S3E0-F1
#
_cell.length_a   1.000
_cell.length_b   1.000
_cell.length_c   1.000
_cell.angle_alpha   90.00
_cell.angle_beta   90.00
_cell.angle_gamma   90.00
#
_symmetry.space_group_name_H-M   'P 1'
#
loop_
_entity.id
_entity.type
_entity.pdbx_description
1 polymer ?
#
loop_
_entity_poly.entity_id
_entity_poly.type
_entity_poly.pdbx_seq_one_letter_code
_entity_poly.pdbx_strand_id
1 'polypeptide(L)'
;MRFLLLLVLPLFVRGESPKMFGYVASPNFPQGYPENVDQSWELRVPSGFAIHLTLVHLDIEMSEGCSFDALNVSTDDELLATLCGEKDYEALRVEVNPKLQSQFGSLTLSFRSDYSNPKRHIGFSAYYTAVDIDECEETATCSHDCNNYIGGYYCSCQPEYFLQEDNSTCSVNCSGQIFTSLSGSVSSPILNGHYPENSACVYQLEVDEGFQLIIGFTGIFDIEGEDGNCIDQLRIRAKNQIFGPFCGKVAPQPIKTNSHVAEILFNTNGYGTNTGWTLDYKTNAKTCPNVVTANSVMKPDQKVYQYKDIVTVTCSKGFEIVKNGVTKFQFESKCQKNGEWSNVEICQAVECGEPNDMENAITDFNETTYKATVRYKCNDYYELSSNNTSDTFCSADGTWVTNGIESELPICIPVCGKSNLMSSVQRIFGGKKANEGNIPWQVFFMEPRGGGSLISDQWVLTAAHVAEAETLKMYAGRINTNGPEGVELHAAEKIIHPNYEIHSSKPQYNYDNDIALIKLDEKVKLGPQISPICLPKNKQSDELQNGKIGLIAGWGVTEERRLAQDLMYAEIPVENMDFCKSVKPKSSKVKPEKFIFTENMFCAGMSGTDSCQGDSGGAFAVPDMNTDDYHIEGIISWGIGCGSYGVYTKVANYLGWIEDTMLQNQD
;
A
#
# COMPACT_ATOMS: atom_id res chain seq x y z
N MET A 1 3.05 -63.75 -67.90
CA MET A 1 3.40 -65.18 -67.99
C MET A 1 2.87 -65.85 -66.73
N ARG A 2 1.97 -66.83 -66.87
CA ARG A 2 1.31 -67.59 -65.78
C ARG A 2 2.32 -68.41 -64.99
N PHE A 3 2.20 -68.49 -63.66
CA PHE A 3 2.46 -69.67 -62.80
C PHE A 3 1.85 -69.41 -61.42
N LEU A 4 0.60 -69.85 -61.21
CA LEU A 4 0.19 -71.02 -60.43
C LEU A 4 0.22 -70.77 -58.90
N LEU A 5 -0.93 -70.37 -58.37
CA LEU A 5 -1.23 -70.34 -56.94
C LEU A 5 -1.29 -71.80 -56.43
N LEU A 6 -0.33 -72.22 -55.61
CA LEU A 6 -0.40 -73.48 -54.87
C LEU A 6 -1.26 -73.25 -53.62
N LEU A 7 -2.51 -73.73 -53.67
CA LEU A 7 -3.32 -73.98 -52.49
C LEU A 7 -2.67 -75.11 -51.69
N VAL A 8 -2.12 -74.79 -50.53
CA VAL A 8 -1.78 -75.78 -49.51
C VAL A 8 -3.03 -75.97 -48.65
N LEU A 9 -3.81 -77.01 -48.95
CA LEU A 9 -4.85 -77.53 -48.06
C LEU A 9 -4.16 -78.18 -46.84
N PRO A 10 -4.44 -77.75 -45.60
CA PRO A 10 -3.99 -78.49 -44.43
C PRO A 10 -4.77 -79.80 -44.36
N LEU A 11 -4.05 -80.91 -44.28
CA LEU A 11 -4.59 -82.20 -43.87
C LEU A 11 -5.21 -82.06 -42.47
N PHE A 12 -6.53 -82.04 -42.40
CA PHE A 12 -7.26 -82.25 -41.16
C PHE A 12 -6.99 -83.68 -40.67
N VAL A 13 -6.11 -83.82 -39.68
CA VAL A 13 -6.10 -84.99 -38.81
C VAL A 13 -7.40 -84.93 -38.01
N ARG A 14 -8.36 -85.82 -38.30
CA ARG A 14 -9.53 -86.05 -37.44
C ARG A 14 -9.02 -86.65 -36.12
N GLY A 15 -8.73 -85.80 -35.13
CA GLY A 15 -8.67 -86.23 -33.73
C GLY A 15 -10.09 -86.50 -33.23
N GLU A 16 -10.34 -87.68 -32.68
CA GLU A 16 -11.60 -87.98 -32.00
C GLU A 16 -11.76 -87.05 -30.78
N SER A 17 -12.94 -86.46 -30.61
CA SER A 17 -13.27 -85.67 -29.41
C SER A 17 -13.22 -86.56 -28.15
N PRO A 18 -12.66 -86.09 -27.03
CA PRO A 18 -12.66 -86.84 -25.78
C PRO A 18 -14.09 -87.21 -25.37
N LYS A 19 -14.32 -88.45 -24.93
CA LYS A 19 -15.66 -88.93 -24.58
C LYS A 19 -15.94 -88.63 -23.11
N MET A 20 -17.12 -88.07 -22.82
CA MET A 20 -17.56 -87.76 -21.43
C MET A 20 -17.95 -89.01 -20.63
N PHE A 21 -18.18 -90.13 -21.30
CA PHE A 21 -18.43 -91.42 -20.67
C PHE A 21 -18.06 -92.53 -21.65
N GLY A 22 -17.83 -93.73 -21.13
CA GLY A 22 -17.60 -94.89 -21.98
C GLY A 22 -17.55 -96.19 -21.20
N TYR A 23 -17.46 -97.27 -21.95
CA TYR A 23 -17.38 -98.63 -21.41
C TYR A 23 -16.04 -99.24 -21.79
N VAL A 24 -15.42 -99.93 -20.84
CA VAL A 24 -14.17 -100.67 -21.02
C VAL A 24 -14.31 -102.03 -20.37
N ALA A 25 -13.93 -103.07 -21.10
CA ALA A 25 -14.00 -104.43 -20.62
C ALA A 25 -12.79 -105.22 -21.11
N SER A 26 -12.43 -106.27 -20.38
CA SER A 26 -11.43 -107.25 -20.82
C SER A 26 -11.82 -107.87 -22.18
N PRO A 27 -10.84 -108.33 -22.98
CA PRO A 27 -11.13 -108.99 -24.25
C PRO A 27 -12.14 -110.13 -24.08
N ASN A 28 -13.03 -110.29 -25.07
CA ASN A 28 -14.06 -111.32 -25.15
C ASN A 28 -15.12 -111.31 -24.04
N PHE A 29 -15.15 -110.32 -23.12
CA PHE A 29 -16.20 -110.23 -22.10
C PHE A 29 -17.60 -110.29 -22.73
N PRO A 30 -18.54 -111.14 -22.27
CA PRO A 30 -18.51 -111.97 -21.04
C PRO A 30 -18.05 -113.44 -21.26
N GLN A 31 -17.48 -113.79 -22.41
CA GLN A 31 -17.10 -115.16 -22.75
C GLN A 31 -15.79 -115.64 -22.12
N GLY A 32 -15.08 -114.79 -21.38
CA GLY A 32 -13.79 -115.10 -20.75
C GLY A 32 -12.61 -114.65 -21.59
N TYR A 33 -11.62 -114.09 -20.89
CA TYR A 33 -10.47 -113.47 -21.52
C TYR A 33 -9.44 -114.53 -21.97
N PRO A 34 -8.73 -114.30 -23.08
CA PRO A 34 -7.68 -115.21 -23.54
C PRO A 34 -6.40 -115.12 -22.69
N GLU A 35 -5.55 -116.14 -22.77
CA GLU A 35 -4.19 -116.14 -22.25
C GLU A 35 -3.26 -115.19 -23.04
N ASN A 36 -2.19 -114.71 -22.41
CA ASN A 36 -1.17 -113.80 -22.96
C ASN A 36 -1.73 -112.47 -23.51
N VAL A 37 -2.72 -111.89 -22.84
CA VAL A 37 -3.22 -110.55 -23.15
C VAL A 37 -2.32 -109.52 -22.49
N ASP A 38 -1.97 -108.48 -23.23
CA ASP A 38 -1.47 -107.24 -22.67
C ASP A 38 -2.18 -106.09 -23.40
N GLN A 39 -3.14 -105.48 -22.71
CA GLN A 39 -3.97 -104.43 -23.29
C GLN A 39 -4.10 -103.25 -22.32
N SER A 40 -3.94 -102.05 -22.85
CA SER A 40 -4.12 -100.81 -22.10
C SER A 40 -5.15 -99.90 -22.76
N TRP A 41 -5.91 -99.18 -21.94
CA TRP A 41 -6.84 -98.14 -22.35
C TRP A 41 -6.49 -96.85 -21.64
N GLU A 42 -6.26 -95.80 -22.42
CA GLU A 42 -6.09 -94.45 -21.91
C GLU A 42 -7.44 -93.73 -22.01
N LEU A 43 -8.02 -93.42 -20.85
CA LEU A 43 -9.27 -92.67 -20.76
C LEU A 43 -8.92 -91.19 -20.60
N ARG A 44 -9.46 -90.37 -21.50
CA ARG A 44 -9.27 -88.91 -21.48
C ARG A 44 -10.62 -88.21 -21.56
N VAL A 45 -10.84 -87.24 -20.67
CA VAL A 45 -11.97 -86.30 -20.68
C VAL A 45 -11.43 -84.88 -20.91
N PRO A 46 -12.27 -83.91 -21.32
CA PRO A 46 -11.84 -82.52 -21.49
C PRO A 46 -11.29 -81.89 -20.19
N SER A 47 -10.54 -80.79 -20.31
CA SER A 47 -10.14 -79.97 -19.16
C SER A 47 -11.38 -79.45 -18.40
N GLY A 48 -11.27 -79.30 -17.08
CA GLY A 48 -12.41 -78.99 -16.19
C GLY A 48 -13.15 -80.24 -15.69
N PHE A 49 -12.71 -81.44 -16.09
CA PHE A 49 -13.30 -82.70 -15.64
C PHE A 49 -12.25 -83.65 -15.04
N ALA A 50 -12.67 -84.37 -14.02
CA ALA A 50 -12.05 -85.59 -13.50
C ALA A 50 -12.73 -86.84 -14.10
N ILE A 51 -12.10 -88.01 -13.99
CA ILE A 51 -12.65 -89.30 -14.42
C ILE A 51 -13.00 -90.11 -13.18
N HIS A 52 -14.27 -90.52 -13.07
CA HIS A 52 -14.71 -91.54 -12.12
C HIS A 52 -14.90 -92.87 -12.85
N LEU A 53 -14.14 -93.89 -12.46
CA LEU A 53 -14.21 -95.24 -13.04
C LEU A 53 -15.00 -96.16 -12.11
N THR A 54 -16.02 -96.82 -12.64
CA THR A 54 -16.86 -97.78 -11.91
C THR A 54 -16.72 -99.18 -12.51
N LEU A 55 -16.09 -100.09 -11.77
CA LEU A 55 -16.11 -101.52 -12.07
C LEU A 55 -17.47 -102.10 -11.72
N VAL A 56 -18.08 -102.78 -12.69
CA VAL A 56 -19.35 -103.50 -12.52
C VAL A 56 -19.15 -105.00 -12.39
N HIS A 57 -18.04 -105.52 -12.91
CA HIS A 57 -17.68 -106.93 -12.85
C HIS A 57 -16.17 -107.08 -12.72
N LEU A 58 -15.72 -108.02 -11.87
CA LEU A 58 -14.32 -108.41 -11.73
C LEU A 58 -14.23 -109.90 -11.41
N ASP A 59 -13.73 -110.68 -12.37
CA ASP A 59 -13.39 -112.08 -12.21
C ASP A 59 -12.10 -112.35 -13.01
N ILE A 60 -10.97 -112.25 -12.32
CA ILE A 60 -9.62 -112.41 -12.86
C ILE A 60 -8.89 -113.44 -11.99
N GLU A 61 -7.99 -114.23 -12.57
CA GLU A 61 -7.23 -115.25 -11.83
C GLU A 61 -6.57 -114.69 -10.57
N MET A 62 -6.80 -115.33 -9.42
CA MET A 62 -6.28 -114.87 -8.13
C MET A 62 -4.84 -115.37 -7.92
N SER A 63 -3.92 -114.43 -7.64
CA SER A 63 -2.53 -114.70 -7.28
C SER A 63 -2.03 -113.73 -6.22
N GLU A 64 -0.94 -114.06 -5.52
CA GLU A 64 -0.34 -113.17 -4.54
C GLU A 64 0.16 -111.89 -5.24
N GLY A 65 -0.35 -110.74 -4.80
CA GLY A 65 -0.06 -109.44 -5.41
C GLY A 65 -0.55 -109.27 -6.85
N CYS A 66 -1.47 -110.13 -7.31
CA CYS A 66 -1.93 -110.15 -8.71
C CYS A 66 -0.74 -110.28 -9.69
N SER A 67 0.18 -111.20 -9.39
CA SER A 67 1.42 -111.40 -10.16
C SER A 67 1.24 -112.23 -11.43
N PHE A 68 0.14 -112.98 -11.57
CA PHE A 68 -0.25 -113.67 -12.79
C PHE A 68 -1.13 -112.73 -13.64
N ASP A 69 -2.44 -112.74 -13.41
CA ASP A 69 -3.38 -111.86 -14.10
C ASP A 69 -3.72 -110.63 -13.26
N ALA A 70 -3.79 -109.45 -13.88
CA ALA A 70 -4.05 -108.19 -13.18
C ALA A 70 -4.70 -107.12 -14.04
N LEU A 71 -5.58 -106.32 -13.41
CA LEU A 71 -6.01 -105.02 -13.88
C LEU A 71 -5.36 -103.92 -13.03
N ASN A 72 -4.50 -103.12 -13.64
CA ASN A 72 -3.92 -101.92 -13.03
C ASN A 72 -4.69 -100.67 -13.46
N VAL A 73 -4.98 -99.79 -12.51
CA VAL A 73 -5.62 -98.48 -12.73
C VAL A 73 -4.69 -97.40 -12.20
N SER A 74 -4.38 -96.40 -13.02
CA SER A 74 -3.42 -95.33 -12.69
C SER A 74 -3.86 -93.97 -13.24
N THR A 75 -3.42 -92.87 -12.62
CA THR A 75 -3.62 -91.48 -13.05
C THR A 75 -2.28 -90.75 -12.97
N ASP A 76 -1.84 -90.08 -14.03
CA ASP A 76 -0.64 -89.21 -14.06
C ASP A 76 0.58 -89.77 -13.28
N ASP A 77 0.98 -91.02 -13.59
CA ASP A 77 2.06 -91.79 -12.95
C ASP A 77 1.83 -92.28 -11.50
N GLU A 78 0.64 -92.08 -10.93
CA GLU A 78 0.19 -92.65 -9.67
C GLU A 78 -0.65 -93.92 -9.89
N LEU A 79 -0.28 -95.03 -9.24
CA LEU A 79 -1.04 -96.29 -9.27
C LEU A 79 -2.18 -96.23 -8.24
N LEU A 80 -3.42 -96.11 -8.72
CA LEU A 80 -4.63 -96.09 -7.89
C LEU A 80 -5.01 -97.48 -7.36
N ALA A 81 -4.90 -98.52 -8.20
CA ALA A 81 -5.23 -99.89 -7.81
C ALA A 81 -4.58 -100.96 -8.70
N THR A 82 -4.31 -102.13 -8.11
CA THR A 82 -3.99 -103.40 -8.79
C THR A 82 -5.00 -104.46 -8.35
N LEU A 83 -5.73 -105.04 -9.31
CA LEU A 83 -6.93 -105.83 -9.04
C LEU A 83 -6.87 -107.22 -9.72
N CYS A 84 -7.21 -108.26 -8.95
CA CYS A 84 -7.42 -109.65 -9.40
C CYS A 84 -8.38 -110.37 -8.42
N GLY A 85 -8.77 -111.60 -8.75
CA GLY A 85 -9.77 -112.37 -8.01
C GLY A 85 -11.21 -112.09 -8.45
N GLU A 86 -12.15 -112.81 -7.84
CA GLU A 86 -13.59 -112.64 -8.07
C GLU A 86 -14.19 -111.72 -6.99
N LYS A 87 -14.85 -110.64 -7.41
CA LYS A 87 -15.60 -109.74 -6.54
C LYS A 87 -17.00 -109.48 -7.12
N ASP A 88 -18.01 -109.57 -6.26
CA ASP A 88 -19.36 -109.15 -6.62
C ASP A 88 -19.49 -107.61 -6.68
N TYR A 89 -20.61 -107.14 -7.23
CA TYR A 89 -20.86 -105.71 -7.42
C TYR A 89 -20.84 -104.91 -6.11
N GLU A 90 -21.31 -105.47 -5.00
CA GLU A 90 -21.37 -104.78 -3.71
C GLU A 90 -19.98 -104.62 -3.09
N ALA A 91 -19.14 -105.66 -3.18
CA ALA A 91 -17.74 -105.57 -2.79
C ALA A 91 -16.97 -104.55 -3.64
N LEU A 92 -17.19 -104.52 -4.96
CA LEU A 92 -16.60 -103.53 -5.86
C LEU A 92 -17.03 -102.10 -5.51
N ARG A 93 -18.33 -101.88 -5.22
CA ARG A 93 -18.88 -100.57 -4.89
C ARG A 93 -18.28 -99.95 -3.63
N VAL A 94 -17.98 -100.76 -2.61
CA VAL A 94 -17.52 -100.26 -1.30
C VAL A 94 -16.00 -100.20 -1.21
N GLU A 95 -15.30 -101.24 -1.68
CA GLU A 95 -13.86 -101.39 -1.41
C GLU A 95 -12.96 -100.79 -2.51
N VAL A 96 -13.47 -100.76 -3.74
CA VAL A 96 -12.67 -100.48 -4.95
C VAL A 96 -13.09 -99.18 -5.61
N ASN A 97 -14.34 -99.07 -6.09
CA ASN A 97 -14.82 -97.95 -6.90
C ASN A 97 -14.60 -96.54 -6.29
N PRO A 98 -14.75 -96.31 -4.97
CA PRO A 98 -14.53 -94.98 -4.39
C PRO A 98 -13.08 -94.47 -4.51
N LYS A 99 -12.13 -95.36 -4.80
CA LYS A 99 -10.70 -95.03 -4.97
C LYS A 99 -10.31 -94.83 -6.44
N LEU A 100 -11.21 -95.13 -7.38
CA LEU A 100 -10.93 -95.10 -8.81
C LEU A 100 -11.38 -93.77 -9.42
N GLN A 101 -10.86 -92.67 -8.90
CA GLN A 101 -11.12 -91.32 -9.39
C GLN A 101 -9.80 -90.60 -9.65
N SER A 102 -9.69 -89.93 -10.79
CA SER A 102 -8.56 -89.06 -11.11
C SER A 102 -8.77 -87.64 -10.55
N GLN A 103 -7.69 -86.91 -10.28
CA GLN A 103 -7.75 -85.48 -9.93
C GLN A 103 -7.99 -84.61 -11.17
N PHE A 104 -7.50 -85.05 -12.32
CA PHE A 104 -7.59 -84.34 -13.60
C PHE A 104 -8.09 -85.28 -14.71
N GLY A 105 -8.21 -84.79 -15.93
CA GLY A 105 -8.95 -85.47 -17.01
C GLY A 105 -8.32 -86.72 -17.65
N SER A 106 -7.46 -87.48 -16.95
CA SER A 106 -6.75 -88.65 -17.50
C SER A 106 -6.74 -89.84 -16.53
N LEU A 107 -6.99 -91.05 -17.04
CA LEU A 107 -6.94 -92.29 -16.26
C LEU A 107 -6.57 -93.48 -17.17
N THR A 108 -5.58 -94.28 -16.79
CA THR A 108 -5.06 -95.41 -17.58
C THR A 108 -5.39 -96.75 -16.93
N LEU A 109 -6.00 -97.64 -17.70
CA LEU A 109 -6.26 -99.04 -17.32
C LEU A 109 -5.30 -99.95 -18.09
N SER A 110 -4.66 -100.91 -17.43
CA SER A 110 -3.81 -101.92 -18.06
C SER A 110 -4.17 -103.30 -17.57
N PHE A 111 -4.67 -104.16 -18.46
CA PHE A 111 -5.02 -105.54 -18.18
C PHE A 111 -3.98 -106.49 -18.77
N ARG A 112 -3.47 -107.40 -17.94
CA ARG A 112 -2.52 -108.44 -18.35
C ARG A 112 -3.00 -109.82 -17.92
N SER A 113 -2.85 -110.81 -18.79
CA SER A 113 -3.01 -112.23 -18.48
C SER A 113 -1.76 -113.04 -18.83
N ASP A 114 -1.47 -114.04 -18.02
CA ASP A 114 -0.33 -114.93 -18.21
C ASP A 114 -0.61 -116.04 -19.24
N TYR A 115 0.27 -117.05 -19.35
CA TYR A 115 0.11 -118.14 -20.31
C TYR A 115 -0.86 -119.25 -19.88
N SER A 116 -1.43 -119.19 -18.68
CA SER A 116 -2.12 -120.28 -18.00
C SER A 116 -3.46 -119.83 -17.41
N ASN A 117 -4.57 -120.12 -18.09
CA ASN A 117 -5.91 -119.85 -17.56
C ASN A 117 -6.70 -121.18 -17.35
N PRO A 118 -6.40 -121.95 -16.29
CA PRO A 118 -6.95 -123.30 -16.10
C PRO A 118 -8.44 -123.31 -15.74
N LYS A 119 -8.96 -122.19 -15.19
CA LYS A 119 -10.38 -121.94 -14.95
C LYS A 119 -10.87 -120.86 -15.90
N ARG A 120 -12.13 -120.96 -16.32
CA ARG A 120 -12.73 -119.92 -17.17
C ARG A 120 -13.10 -118.72 -16.30
N HIS A 121 -12.25 -117.70 -16.31
CA HIS A 121 -12.53 -116.40 -15.70
C HIS A 121 -13.15 -115.45 -16.73
N ILE A 122 -14.26 -114.79 -16.39
CA ILE A 122 -15.01 -113.98 -17.36
C ILE A 122 -14.46 -112.56 -17.55
N GLY A 123 -13.53 -112.13 -16.70
CA GLY A 123 -12.79 -110.87 -16.80
C GLY A 123 -13.46 -109.71 -16.09
N PHE A 124 -13.19 -108.49 -16.57
CA PHE A 124 -13.74 -107.26 -15.99
C PHE A 124 -14.60 -106.49 -16.98
N SER A 125 -15.53 -105.72 -16.43
CA SER A 125 -16.26 -104.69 -17.14
C SER A 125 -16.40 -103.47 -16.25
N ALA A 126 -16.17 -102.30 -16.83
CA ALA A 126 -16.26 -101.02 -16.17
C ALA A 126 -16.91 -100.00 -17.11
N TYR A 127 -17.48 -98.96 -16.50
CA TYR A 127 -17.80 -97.73 -17.21
C TYR A 127 -17.12 -96.56 -16.51
N TYR A 128 -16.79 -95.53 -17.27
CA TYR A 128 -16.24 -94.30 -16.73
C TYR A 128 -17.16 -93.13 -17.06
N THR A 129 -17.17 -92.13 -16.20
CA THR A 129 -17.91 -90.88 -16.38
C THR A 129 -17.02 -89.70 -16.03
N ALA A 130 -17.09 -88.63 -16.83
CA ALA A 130 -16.53 -87.34 -16.50
C ALA A 130 -17.30 -86.73 -15.33
N VAL A 131 -16.58 -86.24 -14.33
CA VAL A 131 -17.11 -85.52 -13.17
C VAL A 131 -16.57 -84.11 -13.24
N ASP A 132 -17.45 -83.13 -13.16
CA ASP A 132 -17.11 -81.71 -13.16
C ASP A 132 -16.22 -81.36 -11.96
N ILE A 133 -15.19 -80.55 -12.17
CA ILE A 133 -14.35 -80.01 -11.10
C ILE A 133 -14.96 -78.67 -10.68
N ASP A 134 -15.25 -78.49 -9.39
CA ASP A 134 -15.69 -77.18 -8.90
C ASP A 134 -14.48 -76.31 -8.57
N GLU A 135 -14.03 -75.51 -9.54
CA GLU A 135 -12.86 -74.66 -9.33
C GLU A 135 -13.09 -73.59 -8.25
N CYS A 136 -14.34 -73.24 -7.93
CA CYS A 136 -14.66 -72.23 -6.92
C CYS A 136 -14.38 -72.70 -5.49
N GLU A 137 -14.37 -73.99 -5.20
CA GLU A 137 -14.04 -74.52 -3.88
C GLU A 137 -12.53 -74.70 -3.66
N GLU A 138 -11.76 -74.87 -4.75
CA GLU A 138 -10.36 -75.28 -4.63
C GLU A 138 -9.33 -74.29 -5.18
N THR A 139 -9.59 -73.60 -6.31
CA THR A 139 -8.52 -72.92 -7.07
C THR A 139 -8.85 -71.54 -7.63
N ALA A 140 -10.11 -71.11 -7.68
CA ALA A 140 -10.51 -69.87 -8.32
C ALA A 140 -9.97 -68.62 -7.58
N THR A 141 -9.56 -67.60 -8.35
CA THR A 141 -9.02 -66.32 -7.87
C THR A 141 -9.92 -65.12 -8.19
N CYS A 142 -11.24 -65.33 -8.26
CA CYS A 142 -12.19 -64.26 -8.59
C CYS A 142 -12.21 -63.16 -7.50
N SER A 143 -12.14 -61.89 -7.90
CA SER A 143 -12.21 -60.77 -6.95
C SER A 143 -13.55 -60.67 -6.23
N HIS A 144 -14.66 -60.95 -6.94
CA HIS A 144 -16.02 -60.86 -6.39
C HIS A 144 -16.70 -62.23 -6.35
N ASP A 145 -17.45 -62.59 -7.40
CA ASP A 145 -18.28 -63.79 -7.42
C ASP A 145 -17.66 -64.83 -8.35
N CYS A 146 -17.43 -66.05 -7.84
CA CYS A 146 -17.04 -67.20 -8.64
C CYS A 146 -18.28 -68.01 -9.05
N ASN A 147 -18.41 -68.31 -10.33
CA ASN A 147 -19.52 -69.09 -10.87
C ASN A 147 -18.96 -70.35 -11.54
N ASN A 148 -19.15 -71.49 -10.89
CA ASN A 148 -18.82 -72.79 -11.47
C ASN A 148 -19.88 -73.23 -12.50
N TYR A 149 -19.44 -73.87 -13.58
CA TYR A 149 -20.29 -74.51 -14.58
C TYR A 149 -19.65 -75.80 -15.09
N ILE A 150 -20.44 -76.64 -15.75
CA ILE A 150 -19.97 -77.92 -16.26
C ILE A 150 -18.81 -77.71 -17.26
N GLY A 151 -17.59 -78.02 -16.84
CA GLY A 151 -16.34 -77.92 -17.59
C GLY A 151 -15.49 -76.66 -17.34
N GLY A 152 -15.81 -75.84 -16.33
CA GLY A 152 -14.96 -74.73 -15.89
C GLY A 152 -15.70 -73.69 -15.06
N TYR A 153 -15.06 -72.53 -14.83
CA TYR A 153 -15.65 -71.44 -14.05
C TYR A 153 -15.51 -70.08 -14.75
N TYR A 154 -16.25 -69.08 -14.28
CA TYR A 154 -16.03 -67.68 -14.64
C TYR A 154 -16.29 -66.75 -13.45
N CYS A 155 -15.60 -65.62 -13.45
CA CYS A 155 -15.80 -64.58 -12.44
C CYS A 155 -16.86 -63.58 -12.90
N SER A 156 -17.65 -63.07 -11.96
CA SER A 156 -18.59 -61.96 -12.21
C SER A 156 -18.49 -60.90 -11.12
N CYS A 157 -18.93 -59.69 -11.44
CA CYS A 157 -18.87 -58.56 -10.52
C CYS A 157 -20.27 -58.17 -10.03
N GLN A 158 -20.35 -57.80 -8.75
CA GLN A 158 -21.47 -57.09 -8.14
C GLN A 158 -21.91 -55.85 -8.97
N PRO A 159 -23.19 -55.41 -8.85
CA PRO A 159 -23.69 -54.23 -9.55
C PRO A 159 -22.81 -52.98 -9.35
N GLU A 160 -22.67 -52.16 -10.39
CA GLU A 160 -21.81 -50.94 -10.46
C GLU A 160 -20.30 -51.19 -10.64
N TYR A 161 -19.88 -52.45 -10.64
CA TYR A 161 -18.54 -52.88 -10.97
C TYR A 161 -18.50 -53.57 -12.33
N PHE A 162 -17.35 -53.55 -12.99
CA PHE A 162 -17.14 -54.22 -14.26
C PHE A 162 -15.92 -55.12 -14.20
N LEU A 163 -16.04 -56.27 -14.87
CA LEU A 163 -14.99 -57.28 -14.99
C LEU A 163 -13.90 -56.76 -15.94
N GLN A 164 -12.66 -56.89 -15.52
CA GLN A 164 -11.48 -56.48 -16.27
C GLN A 164 -11.12 -57.50 -17.37
N GLU A 165 -10.17 -57.13 -18.23
CA GLU A 165 -9.72 -57.97 -19.36
C GLU A 165 -9.08 -59.30 -18.91
N ASP A 166 -8.63 -59.39 -17.66
CA ASP A 166 -8.10 -60.63 -17.07
C ASP A 166 -9.20 -61.66 -16.73
N ASN A 167 -10.48 -61.31 -16.90
CA ASN A 167 -11.66 -62.10 -16.57
C ASN A 167 -11.74 -62.55 -15.10
N SER A 168 -11.00 -61.91 -14.20
CA SER A 168 -10.98 -62.24 -12.77
C SER A 168 -11.20 -61.05 -11.85
N THR A 169 -10.69 -59.87 -12.21
CA THR A 169 -10.70 -58.69 -11.33
C THR A 169 -11.87 -57.75 -11.62
N CYS A 170 -12.41 -57.15 -10.57
CA CYS A 170 -13.56 -56.25 -10.63
C CYS A 170 -13.15 -54.84 -10.23
N SER A 171 -13.48 -53.85 -11.07
CA SER A 171 -13.15 -52.44 -10.82
C SER A 171 -14.38 -51.55 -10.91
N VAL A 172 -14.30 -50.33 -10.37
CA VAL A 172 -15.41 -49.38 -10.33
C VAL A 172 -15.11 -48.13 -11.17
N ASN A 173 -16.14 -47.60 -11.82
CA ASN A 173 -16.07 -46.25 -12.39
C ASN A 173 -16.46 -45.22 -11.33
N CYS A 174 -15.49 -44.78 -10.54
CA CYS A 174 -15.63 -43.79 -9.48
C CYS A 174 -15.33 -42.34 -9.94
N SER A 175 -15.23 -42.11 -11.25
CA SER A 175 -14.87 -40.82 -11.84
C SER A 175 -16.07 -40.08 -12.42
N GLY A 176 -16.04 -38.74 -12.39
CA GLY A 176 -17.07 -37.88 -13.01
C GLY A 176 -18.03 -37.20 -12.04
N GLN A 177 -17.83 -37.36 -10.73
CA GLN A 177 -18.57 -36.61 -9.72
C GLN A 177 -18.05 -35.18 -9.61
N ILE A 178 -18.94 -34.20 -9.76
CA ILE A 178 -18.65 -32.77 -9.58
C ILE A 178 -19.43 -32.26 -8.36
N PHE A 179 -18.71 -31.76 -7.37
CA PHE A 179 -19.27 -31.23 -6.14
C PHE A 179 -19.23 -29.70 -6.16
N THR A 180 -20.41 -29.07 -6.20
CA THR A 180 -20.55 -27.61 -6.34
C THR A 180 -21.02 -26.89 -5.08
N SER A 181 -21.32 -27.63 -4.02
CA SER A 181 -21.76 -27.06 -2.74
C SER A 181 -20.62 -26.34 -2.01
N LEU A 182 -20.94 -25.40 -1.11
CA LEU A 182 -19.93 -24.66 -0.32
C LEU A 182 -19.23 -25.52 0.76
N SER A 183 -19.76 -26.71 1.04
CA SER A 183 -19.15 -27.71 1.88
C SER A 183 -19.73 -29.09 1.54
N GLY A 184 -18.97 -30.15 1.82
CA GLY A 184 -19.41 -31.52 1.63
C GLY A 184 -18.36 -32.53 2.08
N SER A 185 -18.66 -33.81 1.87
CA SER A 185 -17.78 -34.93 2.19
C SER A 185 -17.53 -35.78 0.96
N VAL A 186 -16.32 -36.31 0.81
CA VAL A 186 -15.92 -37.22 -0.27
C VAL A 186 -15.15 -38.38 0.37
N SER A 187 -15.42 -39.59 -0.07
CA SER A 187 -14.74 -40.80 0.41
C SER A 187 -14.37 -41.72 -0.74
N SER A 188 -13.38 -42.59 -0.50
CA SER A 188 -13.11 -43.71 -1.38
C SER A 188 -14.34 -44.63 -1.49
N PRO A 189 -14.54 -45.32 -2.62
CA PRO A 189 -15.53 -46.40 -2.71
C PRO A 189 -15.15 -47.50 -1.72
N ILE A 190 -16.13 -48.13 -1.08
CA ILE A 190 -15.90 -49.21 -0.11
C ILE A 190 -16.73 -50.43 -0.51
N LEU A 191 -16.07 -51.59 -0.61
CA LEU A 191 -16.64 -52.90 -0.86
C LEU A 191 -16.10 -53.89 0.18
N ASN A 192 -16.98 -54.62 0.87
CA ASN A 192 -16.61 -55.60 1.91
C ASN A 192 -15.65 -55.04 2.99
N GLY A 193 -15.65 -53.73 3.20
CA GLY A 193 -14.79 -53.04 4.18
C GLY A 193 -13.49 -52.45 3.61
N HIS A 194 -13.19 -52.64 2.32
CA HIS A 194 -11.96 -52.18 1.67
C HIS A 194 -12.25 -51.40 0.39
N TYR A 195 -11.33 -50.58 -0.09
CA TYR A 195 -11.49 -49.95 -1.40
C TYR A 195 -11.15 -50.91 -2.54
N PRO A 196 -11.75 -50.75 -3.74
CA PRO A 196 -11.51 -51.65 -4.87
C PRO A 196 -10.09 -51.53 -5.45
N GLU A 197 -9.52 -52.66 -5.86
CA GLU A 197 -8.28 -52.71 -6.62
C GLU A 197 -8.43 -52.12 -8.05
N ASN A 198 -7.28 -51.82 -8.67
CA ASN A 198 -7.12 -51.36 -10.05
C ASN A 198 -8.03 -50.20 -10.44
N SER A 199 -8.31 -49.30 -9.50
CA SER A 199 -9.27 -48.21 -9.66
C SER A 199 -8.56 -46.87 -9.75
N ALA A 200 -9.04 -46.02 -10.67
CA ALA A 200 -8.55 -44.66 -10.89
C ALA A 200 -9.70 -43.67 -10.73
N CYS A 201 -9.88 -43.16 -9.52
CA CYS A 201 -10.97 -42.26 -9.15
C CYS A 201 -10.57 -40.79 -9.29
N VAL A 202 -11.42 -40.00 -9.94
CA VAL A 202 -11.29 -38.55 -10.07
C VAL A 202 -12.56 -37.87 -9.58
N TYR A 203 -12.44 -37.14 -8.47
CA TYR A 203 -13.51 -36.32 -7.90
C TYR A 203 -13.19 -34.85 -8.11
N GLN A 204 -14.13 -34.08 -8.66
CA GLN A 204 -13.95 -32.65 -8.92
C GLN A 204 -14.74 -31.83 -7.91
N LEU A 205 -14.05 -30.96 -7.18
CA LEU A 205 -14.65 -29.92 -6.35
C LEU A 205 -14.62 -28.61 -7.14
N GLU A 206 -15.77 -27.98 -7.36
CA GLU A 206 -15.89 -26.75 -8.15
C GLU A 206 -16.90 -25.79 -7.54
N VAL A 207 -16.42 -24.75 -6.88
CA VAL A 207 -17.23 -23.70 -6.25
C VAL A 207 -17.03 -22.35 -6.96
N ASP A 208 -17.85 -21.34 -6.67
CA ASP A 208 -17.69 -20.02 -7.29
C ASP A 208 -16.28 -19.45 -7.09
N GLU A 209 -15.73 -18.77 -8.11
CA GLU A 209 -14.35 -18.22 -8.16
C GLU A 209 -13.93 -17.34 -6.97
N GLY A 210 -14.88 -16.80 -6.22
CA GLY A 210 -14.64 -15.99 -5.02
C GLY A 210 -14.48 -16.77 -3.72
N PHE A 211 -14.57 -18.10 -3.78
CA PHE A 211 -14.31 -19.00 -2.66
C PHE A 211 -12.99 -19.75 -2.84
N GLN A 212 -12.44 -20.23 -1.74
CA GLN A 212 -11.29 -21.12 -1.71
C GLN A 212 -11.64 -22.39 -0.92
N LEU A 213 -11.26 -23.54 -1.46
CA LEU A 213 -11.49 -24.84 -0.85
C LEU A 213 -10.47 -25.11 0.26
N ILE A 214 -10.98 -25.57 1.39
CA ILE A 214 -10.21 -26.08 2.53
C ILE A 214 -10.63 -27.53 2.71
N ILE A 215 -9.67 -28.44 2.54
CA ILE A 215 -9.91 -29.89 2.58
C ILE A 215 -9.29 -30.43 3.88
N GLY A 216 -10.10 -31.08 4.71
CA GLY A 216 -9.67 -31.73 5.94
C GLY A 216 -10.06 -33.20 5.95
N PHE A 217 -9.21 -34.04 6.52
CA PHE A 217 -9.49 -35.47 6.69
C PHE A 217 -10.10 -35.69 8.06
N THR A 218 -11.35 -36.16 8.10
CA THR A 218 -12.18 -36.21 9.31
C THR A 218 -12.65 -37.61 9.68
N GLY A 219 -12.54 -38.58 8.76
CA GLY A 219 -12.94 -39.96 8.96
C GLY A 219 -11.77 -40.94 8.89
N ILE A 220 -12.01 -42.09 8.27
CA ILE A 220 -11.00 -43.14 8.07
C ILE A 220 -9.87 -42.58 7.19
N PHE A 221 -8.63 -42.98 7.49
CA PHE A 221 -7.48 -42.73 6.64
C PHE A 221 -6.52 -43.91 6.76
N ASP A 222 -6.60 -44.81 5.79
CA ASP A 222 -5.85 -46.05 5.71
C ASP A 222 -5.70 -46.41 4.23
N ILE A 223 -4.55 -46.07 3.66
CA ILE A 223 -4.22 -46.25 2.25
C ILE A 223 -2.90 -47.01 2.16
N GLU A 224 -2.79 -47.97 1.25
CA GLU A 224 -1.62 -48.84 1.16
C GLU A 224 -0.31 -48.07 0.92
N GLY A 225 0.66 -48.26 1.82
CA GLY A 225 1.99 -47.67 1.73
C GLY A 225 2.77 -47.78 3.04
N GLU A 226 4.09 -47.66 2.96
CA GLU A 226 5.01 -47.78 4.09
C GLU A 226 6.16 -46.78 3.94
N ASP A 227 6.54 -46.11 5.04
CA ASP A 227 7.67 -45.16 5.12
C ASP A 227 7.77 -44.12 3.97
N GLY A 228 6.62 -43.55 3.56
CA GLY A 228 6.54 -42.53 2.50
C GLY A 228 6.60 -43.08 1.07
N ASN A 229 6.73 -44.40 0.90
CA ASN A 229 6.52 -45.07 -0.36
C ASN A 229 5.04 -45.45 -0.51
N CYS A 230 4.29 -44.61 -1.22
CA CYS A 230 2.87 -44.82 -1.46
C CYS A 230 2.65 -45.78 -2.62
N ILE A 231 2.16 -46.99 -2.29
CA ILE A 231 1.77 -48.02 -3.26
C ILE A 231 0.46 -47.58 -3.90
N ASP A 232 -0.54 -47.28 -3.06
CA ASP A 232 -1.76 -46.60 -3.45
C ASP A 232 -1.66 -45.11 -3.12
N GLN A 233 -2.26 -44.26 -3.95
CA GLN A 233 -1.95 -42.83 -3.93
C GLN A 233 -3.19 -41.96 -3.96
N LEU A 234 -3.39 -41.18 -2.90
CA LEU A 234 -4.30 -40.04 -2.90
C LEU A 234 -3.54 -38.74 -3.19
N ARG A 235 -3.95 -37.99 -4.21
CA ARG A 235 -3.40 -36.68 -4.56
C ARG A 235 -4.53 -35.66 -4.67
N ILE A 236 -4.25 -34.41 -4.33
CA ILE A 236 -5.18 -33.30 -4.54
C ILE A 236 -4.50 -32.28 -5.45
N ARG A 237 -5.08 -31.98 -6.60
CA ARG A 237 -4.61 -30.96 -7.53
C ARG A 237 -5.48 -29.72 -7.41
N ALA A 238 -4.86 -28.56 -7.17
CA ALA A 238 -5.54 -27.27 -7.18
C ALA A 238 -4.68 -26.23 -7.90
N LYS A 239 -5.17 -25.70 -9.03
CA LYS A 239 -4.38 -24.86 -9.95
C LYS A 239 -3.06 -25.56 -10.34
N ASN A 240 -1.91 -24.94 -10.04
CA ASN A 240 -0.57 -25.44 -10.30
C ASN A 240 0.06 -26.16 -9.09
N GLN A 241 -0.71 -26.42 -8.04
CA GLN A 241 -0.24 -27.11 -6.84
C GLN A 241 -0.79 -28.54 -6.80
N ILE A 242 0.06 -29.49 -6.44
CA ILE A 242 -0.30 -30.88 -6.19
C ILE A 242 0.08 -31.18 -4.74
N PHE A 243 -0.89 -31.62 -3.95
CA PHE A 243 -0.72 -32.07 -2.58
C PHE A 243 -0.72 -33.60 -2.56
N GLY A 244 0.20 -34.20 -1.79
CA GLY A 244 0.43 -35.65 -1.76
C GLY A 244 1.65 -36.06 -2.61
N PRO A 245 1.79 -37.37 -2.94
CA PRO A 245 0.87 -38.45 -2.63
C PRO A 245 0.71 -38.68 -1.13
N PHE A 246 -0.51 -39.03 -0.71
CA PHE A 246 -0.83 -39.40 0.66
C PHE A 246 -1.16 -40.88 0.73
N CYS A 247 -0.58 -41.56 1.71
CA CYS A 247 -0.80 -42.97 2.03
C CYS A 247 -0.52 -43.23 3.53
N GLY A 248 -0.72 -44.46 3.99
CA GLY A 248 -0.56 -44.89 5.37
C GLY A 248 -1.79 -44.63 6.24
N LYS A 249 -1.60 -44.63 7.56
CA LYS A 249 -2.68 -44.54 8.57
C LYS A 249 -2.84 -43.18 9.25
N VAL A 250 -1.95 -42.23 8.93
CA VAL A 250 -1.96 -40.89 9.53
C VAL A 250 -2.42 -39.88 8.49
N ALA A 251 -3.60 -39.33 8.73
CA ALA A 251 -4.16 -38.32 7.85
C ALA A 251 -3.31 -37.03 7.83
N PRO A 252 -3.16 -36.37 6.68
CA PRO A 252 -2.43 -35.10 6.59
C PRO A 252 -3.22 -33.96 7.24
N GLN A 253 -2.52 -32.88 7.54
CA GLN A 253 -3.14 -31.66 8.08
C GLN A 253 -4.09 -31.02 7.05
N PRO A 254 -5.12 -30.27 7.50
CA PRO A 254 -6.06 -29.60 6.59
C PRO A 254 -5.36 -28.72 5.55
N ILE A 255 -5.70 -28.93 4.28
CA ILE A 255 -5.08 -28.30 3.12
C ILE A 255 -5.89 -27.09 2.70
N LYS A 256 -5.26 -25.91 2.67
CA LYS A 256 -5.81 -24.69 2.06
C LYS A 256 -5.37 -24.62 0.60
N THR A 257 -6.30 -24.82 -0.32
CA THR A 257 -5.98 -24.96 -1.75
C THR A 257 -5.71 -23.62 -2.45
N ASN A 258 -6.14 -22.49 -1.87
CA ASN A 258 -6.17 -21.16 -2.51
C ASN A 258 -6.86 -21.17 -3.90
N SER A 259 -7.76 -22.12 -4.14
CA SER A 259 -8.45 -22.35 -5.41
C SER A 259 -9.94 -22.63 -5.18
N HIS A 260 -10.76 -22.22 -6.13
CA HIS A 260 -12.18 -22.56 -6.20
C HIS A 260 -12.44 -23.90 -6.89
N VAL A 261 -11.40 -24.45 -7.54
CA VAL A 261 -11.41 -25.80 -8.14
C VAL A 261 -10.32 -26.65 -7.52
N ALA A 262 -10.65 -27.89 -7.16
CA ALA A 262 -9.70 -28.92 -6.78
C ALA A 262 -10.12 -30.29 -7.33
N GLU A 263 -9.17 -31.06 -7.85
CA GLU A 263 -9.36 -32.45 -8.26
C GLU A 263 -8.74 -33.38 -7.21
N ILE A 264 -9.50 -34.33 -6.72
CA ILE A 264 -9.03 -35.41 -5.84
C ILE A 264 -8.82 -36.64 -6.72
N LEU A 265 -7.59 -37.14 -6.72
CA LEU A 265 -7.14 -38.25 -7.55
C LEU A 265 -6.76 -39.42 -6.63
N PHE A 266 -7.43 -40.56 -6.76
CA PHE A 266 -7.13 -41.75 -5.97
C PHE A 266 -6.89 -42.94 -6.91
N ASN A 267 -5.67 -43.47 -6.87
CA ASN A 267 -5.26 -44.60 -7.70
C ASN A 267 -4.87 -45.79 -6.81
N THR A 268 -5.41 -46.96 -7.14
CA THR A 268 -5.15 -48.22 -6.45
C THR A 268 -4.48 -49.24 -7.37
N ASN A 269 -3.63 -50.08 -6.82
CA ASN A 269 -2.95 -51.19 -7.50
C ASN A 269 -3.85 -52.45 -7.55
N GLY A 270 -3.31 -53.60 -7.94
CA GLY A 270 -4.04 -54.87 -8.06
C GLY A 270 -4.22 -55.69 -6.77
N TYR A 271 -3.78 -55.22 -5.60
CA TYR A 271 -3.80 -56.01 -4.36
C TYR A 271 -3.92 -55.12 -3.11
N GLY A 272 -4.78 -55.44 -2.15
CA GLY A 272 -4.81 -54.69 -0.88
C GLY A 272 -6.07 -54.93 -0.05
N THR A 273 -6.01 -54.64 1.24
CA THR A 273 -7.16 -54.75 2.18
C THR A 273 -7.28 -53.49 3.06
N ASN A 274 -6.88 -52.34 2.53
CA ASN A 274 -6.92 -51.09 3.28
C ASN A 274 -8.33 -50.48 3.24
N THR A 275 -8.68 -49.76 4.29
CA THR A 275 -10.07 -49.32 4.54
C THR A 275 -10.42 -47.95 3.93
N GLY A 276 -9.45 -47.27 3.31
CA GLY A 276 -9.67 -46.11 2.45
C GLY A 276 -9.59 -44.78 3.16
N TRP A 277 -10.32 -43.78 2.65
CA TRP A 277 -10.25 -42.42 3.16
C TRP A 277 -11.59 -41.70 3.15
N THR A 278 -11.73 -40.74 4.06
CA THR A 278 -12.83 -39.76 4.06
C THR A 278 -12.28 -38.36 4.33
N LEU A 279 -12.66 -37.41 3.47
CA LEU A 279 -12.35 -36.00 3.63
C LEU A 279 -13.61 -35.16 3.59
N ASP A 280 -13.60 -34.09 4.36
CA ASP A 280 -14.59 -33.02 4.31
C ASP A 280 -13.93 -31.79 3.69
N TYR A 281 -14.63 -31.18 2.74
CA TYR A 281 -14.25 -29.88 2.21
C TYR A 281 -15.21 -28.80 2.70
N LYS A 282 -14.66 -27.63 2.97
CA LYS A 282 -15.41 -26.40 3.24
C LYS A 282 -14.82 -25.26 2.44
N THR A 283 -15.60 -24.22 2.24
CA THR A 283 -15.14 -23.02 1.54
C THR A 283 -14.97 -21.86 2.50
N ASN A 284 -13.95 -21.06 2.25
CA ASN A 284 -13.85 -19.70 2.78
C ASN A 284 -13.99 -18.72 1.61
N ALA A 285 -14.70 -17.61 1.81
CA ALA A 285 -14.62 -16.51 0.85
C ALA A 285 -13.18 -15.97 0.81
N LYS A 286 -12.71 -15.56 -0.37
CA LYS A 286 -11.45 -14.81 -0.47
C LYS A 286 -11.60 -13.49 0.26
N THR A 287 -10.50 -13.07 0.87
CA THR A 287 -10.44 -11.83 1.65
C THR A 287 -9.68 -10.76 0.90
N CYS A 288 -10.14 -9.51 0.97
CA CYS A 288 -9.43 -8.35 0.43
C CYS A 288 -8.58 -7.68 1.51
N PRO A 289 -7.55 -6.89 1.13
CA PRO A 289 -6.78 -6.09 2.08
C PRO A 289 -7.68 -5.16 2.91
N ASN A 290 -7.32 -4.94 4.17
CA ASN A 290 -8.08 -4.10 5.10
C ASN A 290 -8.01 -2.59 4.77
N VAL A 291 -7.26 -2.20 3.73
CA VAL A 291 -7.12 -0.83 3.25
C VAL A 291 -7.19 -0.86 1.72
N VAL A 292 -8.04 -0.01 1.12
CA VAL A 292 -8.10 0.16 -0.35
C VAL A 292 -6.97 1.07 -0.83
N THR A 293 -6.81 2.23 -0.18
CA THR A 293 -5.79 3.24 -0.47
C THR A 293 -5.34 3.92 0.82
N ALA A 294 -4.10 4.40 0.85
CA ALA A 294 -3.60 5.22 1.96
C ALA A 294 -4.43 6.50 2.14
N ASN A 295 -4.33 7.12 3.32
CA ASN A 295 -5.01 8.39 3.67
C ASN A 295 -6.53 8.35 3.45
N SER A 296 -7.16 7.21 3.72
CA SER A 296 -8.60 7.01 3.57
C SER A 296 -9.20 6.24 4.73
N VAL A 297 -10.53 6.35 4.87
CA VAL A 297 -11.34 5.60 5.83
C VAL A 297 -12.39 4.81 5.05
N MET A 298 -12.58 3.55 5.43
CA MET A 298 -13.56 2.66 4.80
C MET A 298 -14.82 2.51 5.67
N LYS A 299 -15.98 2.47 5.03
CA LYS A 299 -17.27 2.13 5.65
C LYS A 299 -18.00 1.06 4.84
N PRO A 300 -18.56 0.01 5.46
CA PRO A 300 -18.49 -0.31 6.89
C PRO A 300 -17.07 -0.71 7.32
N ASP A 301 -16.70 -0.41 8.58
CA ASP A 301 -15.41 -0.82 9.15
C ASP A 301 -15.51 -2.28 9.62
N GLN A 302 -14.82 -3.18 8.95
CA GLN A 302 -14.82 -4.62 9.21
C GLN A 302 -13.42 -5.12 9.52
N LYS A 303 -13.32 -6.12 10.42
CA LYS A 303 -12.03 -6.76 10.75
C LYS A 303 -11.42 -7.53 9.57
N VAL A 304 -12.27 -8.05 8.69
CA VAL A 304 -11.92 -8.84 7.50
C VAL A 304 -12.98 -8.56 6.44
N TYR A 305 -12.55 -8.14 5.25
CA TYR A 305 -13.42 -7.96 4.08
C TYR A 305 -13.36 -9.19 3.19
N GLN A 306 -14.52 -9.67 2.74
CA GLN A 306 -14.69 -10.90 1.96
C GLN A 306 -15.28 -10.61 0.57
N TYR A 307 -15.14 -11.58 -0.33
CA TYR A 307 -15.73 -11.52 -1.66
C TYR A 307 -17.21 -11.09 -1.63
N LYS A 308 -17.54 -10.10 -2.47
CA LYS A 308 -18.83 -9.38 -2.58
C LYS A 308 -19.05 -8.25 -1.58
N ASP A 309 -18.21 -8.07 -0.57
CA ASP A 309 -18.29 -6.87 0.29
C ASP A 309 -18.05 -5.60 -0.54
N ILE A 310 -18.82 -4.57 -0.22
CA ILE A 310 -18.72 -3.24 -0.84
C ILE A 310 -18.43 -2.25 0.27
N VAL A 311 -17.41 -1.43 0.05
CA VAL A 311 -17.06 -0.33 0.94
C VAL A 311 -17.15 0.99 0.22
N THR A 312 -17.60 2.00 0.95
CA THR A 312 -17.37 3.40 0.61
C THR A 312 -16.02 3.81 1.21
N VAL A 313 -15.10 4.19 0.34
CA VAL A 313 -13.78 4.73 0.70
C VAL A 313 -13.88 6.25 0.68
N THR A 314 -13.61 6.89 1.81
CA THR A 314 -13.62 8.35 1.95
C THR A 314 -12.20 8.82 2.26
N CYS A 315 -11.67 9.76 1.48
CA CYS A 315 -10.37 10.34 1.76
C CYS A 315 -10.38 11.06 3.12
N SER A 316 -9.26 10.96 3.83
CA SER A 316 -9.08 11.62 5.12
C SER A 316 -9.07 13.13 4.94
N LYS A 317 -9.34 13.89 6.01
CA LYS A 317 -9.32 15.35 5.98
C LYS A 317 -8.00 15.87 5.37
N GLY A 318 -8.11 16.76 4.38
CA GLY A 318 -6.97 17.32 3.64
C GLY A 318 -6.40 16.43 2.53
N PHE A 319 -7.13 15.39 2.15
CA PHE A 319 -6.83 14.55 0.99
C PHE A 319 -8.04 14.46 0.05
N GLU A 320 -7.75 14.34 -1.24
CA GLU A 320 -8.74 14.35 -2.31
C GLU A 320 -8.36 13.42 -3.46
N ILE A 321 -9.31 13.18 -4.36
CA ILE A 321 -9.13 12.42 -5.60
C ILE A 321 -9.37 13.40 -6.75
N VAL A 322 -8.33 13.63 -7.56
CA VAL A 322 -8.41 14.50 -8.73
C VAL A 322 -8.34 13.63 -9.99
N LYS A 323 -9.41 13.65 -10.78
CA LYS A 323 -9.48 12.89 -12.03
C LYS A 323 -10.21 13.69 -13.10
N ASN A 324 -9.53 13.95 -14.21
CA ASN A 324 -10.07 14.75 -15.33
C ASN A 324 -10.60 16.13 -14.89
N GLY A 325 -9.95 16.78 -13.93
CA GLY A 325 -10.37 18.09 -13.40
C GLY A 325 -11.59 18.06 -12.48
N VAL A 326 -12.07 16.88 -12.11
CA VAL A 326 -13.16 16.71 -11.12
C VAL A 326 -12.57 16.23 -9.81
N THR A 327 -12.78 17.02 -8.75
CA THR A 327 -12.40 16.67 -7.38
C THR A 327 -13.50 15.86 -6.71
N LYS A 328 -13.13 14.74 -6.09
CA LYS A 328 -14.01 13.89 -5.28
C LYS A 328 -13.32 13.52 -3.98
N PHE A 329 -14.11 13.25 -2.95
CA PHE A 329 -13.61 12.84 -1.64
C PHE A 329 -13.99 11.40 -1.26
N GLN A 330 -14.82 10.74 -2.09
CA GLN A 330 -15.22 9.36 -1.82
C GLN A 330 -15.51 8.59 -3.11
N PHE A 331 -15.33 7.28 -3.04
CA PHE A 331 -15.67 6.32 -4.09
C PHE A 331 -16.07 4.98 -3.48
N GLU A 332 -16.79 4.16 -4.25
CA GLU A 332 -17.09 2.79 -3.84
C GLU A 332 -16.08 1.83 -4.43
N SER A 333 -15.73 0.81 -3.64
CA SER A 333 -14.91 -0.30 -4.07
C SER A 333 -15.49 -1.62 -3.57
N LYS A 334 -15.42 -2.65 -4.42
CA LYS A 334 -15.97 -3.97 -4.15
C LYS A 334 -14.86 -5.00 -4.05
N CYS A 335 -14.91 -5.87 -3.05
CA CYS A 335 -13.99 -6.98 -2.93
C CYS A 335 -14.30 -8.03 -4.00
N GLN A 336 -13.38 -8.21 -4.94
CA GLN A 336 -13.56 -9.04 -6.12
C GLN A 336 -13.16 -10.50 -5.88
N LYS A 337 -13.50 -11.35 -6.84
CA LYS A 337 -13.21 -12.79 -6.85
C LYS A 337 -11.71 -13.13 -6.85
N ASN A 338 -10.83 -12.20 -7.22
CA ASN A 338 -9.38 -12.37 -7.16
C ASN A 338 -8.81 -12.09 -5.74
N GLY A 339 -9.58 -11.46 -4.84
CA GLY A 339 -9.10 -10.98 -3.55
C GLY A 339 -8.57 -9.54 -3.59
N GLU A 340 -8.81 -8.81 -4.67
CA GLU A 340 -8.44 -7.41 -4.83
C GLU A 340 -9.67 -6.50 -4.87
N TRP A 341 -9.46 -5.21 -4.64
CA TRP A 341 -10.49 -4.19 -4.68
C TRP A 341 -10.77 -3.75 -6.13
N SER A 342 -12.05 -3.66 -6.51
CA SER A 342 -12.46 -3.38 -7.90
C SER A 342 -12.09 -1.99 -8.42
N ASN A 343 -12.05 -1.02 -7.52
CA ASN A 343 -11.73 0.37 -7.83
C ASN A 343 -10.72 0.86 -6.79
N VAL A 344 -9.61 1.42 -7.23
CA VAL A 344 -8.57 1.98 -6.37
C VAL A 344 -8.23 3.36 -6.91
N GLU A 345 -8.79 4.39 -6.27
CA GLU A 345 -8.46 5.79 -6.53
C GLU A 345 -7.48 6.25 -5.43
N ILE A 346 -6.47 7.03 -5.80
CA ILE A 346 -5.43 7.50 -4.86
C ILE A 346 -5.91 8.78 -4.18
N CYS A 347 -5.98 8.78 -2.85
CA CYS A 347 -6.19 9.98 -2.05
C CYS A 347 -4.86 10.75 -1.93
N GLN A 348 -4.69 11.76 -2.77
CA GLN A 348 -3.53 12.66 -2.75
C GLN A 348 -3.79 13.85 -1.82
N ALA A 349 -2.73 14.48 -1.31
CA ALA A 349 -2.86 15.65 -0.47
C ALA A 349 -3.47 16.81 -1.28
N VAL A 350 -4.33 17.61 -0.63
CA VAL A 350 -4.90 18.83 -1.24
C VAL A 350 -3.76 19.81 -1.57
N GLU A 351 -3.85 20.47 -2.71
CA GLU A 351 -2.86 21.41 -3.24
C GLU A 351 -3.33 22.85 -2.98
N CYS A 352 -2.54 23.66 -2.26
CA CYS A 352 -2.85 25.08 -2.00
C CYS A 352 -2.29 26.03 -3.07
N GLY A 353 -1.44 25.53 -3.98
CA GLY A 353 -0.77 26.36 -4.99
C GLY A 353 0.35 27.22 -4.39
N GLU A 354 0.92 28.09 -5.23
CA GLU A 354 2.01 28.97 -4.80
C GLU A 354 1.51 29.97 -3.73
N PRO A 355 2.25 30.14 -2.62
CA PRO A 355 1.90 31.13 -1.60
C PRO A 355 1.90 32.54 -2.19
N ASN A 356 1.00 33.40 -1.68
CA ASN A 356 0.93 34.79 -2.12
C ASN A 356 2.23 35.54 -1.79
N ASP A 357 2.73 36.31 -2.75
CA ASP A 357 3.88 37.19 -2.53
C ASP A 357 3.57 38.24 -1.45
N MET A 358 4.54 38.46 -0.57
CA MET A 358 4.47 39.48 0.48
C MET A 358 5.45 40.60 0.19
N GLU A 359 4.94 41.83 0.21
CA GLU A 359 5.75 43.00 -0.06
C GLU A 359 6.88 43.13 0.97
N ASN A 360 8.08 43.45 0.49
CA ASN A 360 9.29 43.58 1.31
C ASN A 360 9.64 42.31 2.11
N ALA A 361 9.30 41.13 1.61
CA ALA A 361 9.68 39.86 2.20
C ALA A 361 10.21 38.86 1.16
N ILE A 362 10.93 37.85 1.67
CA ILE A 362 11.33 36.65 0.97
C ILE A 362 10.48 35.50 1.52
N THR A 363 9.88 34.74 0.61
CA THR A 363 9.07 33.57 0.91
C THR A 363 9.94 32.30 0.86
N ASP A 364 9.93 31.52 1.93
CA ASP A 364 10.65 30.24 2.03
C ASP A 364 9.66 29.08 2.18
N PHE A 365 9.63 28.19 1.18
CA PHE A 365 8.78 26.99 1.15
C PHE A 365 9.39 25.89 0.27
N ASN A 366 9.12 24.63 0.62
CA ASN A 366 9.56 23.45 -0.14
C ASN A 366 8.39 22.65 -0.76
N GLU A 367 7.20 22.79 -0.18
CA GLU A 367 6.00 22.04 -0.54
C GLU A 367 4.78 22.97 -0.46
N THR A 368 3.74 22.66 -1.22
CA THR A 368 2.51 23.46 -1.34
C THR A 368 1.25 22.66 -1.02
N THR A 369 1.42 21.41 -0.56
CA THR A 369 0.32 20.49 -0.24
C THR A 369 -0.12 20.56 1.21
N TYR A 370 -1.26 19.95 1.53
CA TYR A 370 -1.88 19.96 2.87
C TYR A 370 -0.88 19.81 4.02
N LYS A 371 -0.93 20.76 4.98
CA LYS A 371 -0.02 20.94 6.13
C LYS A 371 1.41 21.42 5.81
N ALA A 372 1.75 21.68 4.56
CA ALA A 372 2.97 22.42 4.25
C ALA A 372 2.96 23.77 4.96
N THR A 373 4.14 24.25 5.34
CA THR A 373 4.33 25.52 6.05
C THR A 373 5.19 26.46 5.21
N VAL A 374 4.78 27.71 5.15
CA VAL A 374 5.47 28.81 4.48
C VAL A 374 5.94 29.78 5.54
N ARG A 375 7.18 30.23 5.39
CA ARG A 375 7.75 31.27 6.25
C ARG A 375 8.10 32.49 5.44
N TYR A 376 7.64 33.64 5.90
CA TYR A 376 8.00 34.91 5.34
C TYR A 376 9.07 35.57 6.18
N LYS A 377 10.10 36.08 5.52
CA LYS A 377 11.18 36.83 6.15
C LYS A 377 11.27 38.21 5.51
N CYS A 378 11.10 39.27 6.30
CA CYS A 378 11.28 40.63 5.79
C CYS A 378 12.67 40.84 5.19
N ASN A 379 12.72 41.65 4.13
CA ASN A 379 13.94 42.14 3.50
C ASN A 379 14.75 42.98 4.50
N ASP A 380 16.03 43.19 4.20
CA ASP A 380 16.88 44.09 4.99
C ASP A 380 16.20 45.47 5.11
N TYR A 381 16.33 46.10 6.28
CA TYR A 381 15.68 47.38 6.65
C TYR A 381 14.17 47.32 6.90
N TYR A 382 13.56 46.14 6.92
CA TYR A 382 12.17 45.91 7.32
C TYR A 382 12.07 44.89 8.45
N GLU A 383 11.03 45.01 9.29
CA GLU A 383 10.71 44.07 10.35
C GLU A 383 9.21 43.73 10.39
N LEU A 384 8.86 42.58 10.97
CA LEU A 384 7.47 42.14 11.07
C LEU A 384 6.70 43.03 12.05
N SER A 385 5.51 43.49 11.65
CA SER A 385 4.65 44.37 12.47
C SER A 385 4.15 43.74 13.79
N SER A 386 4.31 42.44 14.00
CA SER A 386 3.93 41.75 15.24
C SER A 386 4.87 40.60 15.62
N ASN A 387 5.02 40.35 16.93
CA ASN A 387 5.82 39.27 17.53
C ASN A 387 5.36 37.84 17.19
N ASN A 388 4.30 37.68 16.39
CA ASN A 388 3.78 36.37 16.05
C ASN A 388 4.57 35.81 14.85
N THR A 389 5.31 34.73 15.12
CA THR A 389 5.75 33.79 14.09
C THR A 389 4.52 33.30 13.33
N SER A 390 4.24 33.94 12.20
CA SER A 390 3.13 33.64 11.31
C SER A 390 3.55 32.46 10.43
N ASP A 391 3.62 31.27 11.03
CA ASP A 391 3.71 30.04 10.26
C ASP A 391 2.39 29.90 9.47
N THR A 392 2.41 30.31 8.20
CA THR A 392 1.29 30.14 7.28
C THR A 392 1.28 28.69 6.82
N PHE A 393 0.14 28.00 6.87
CA PHE A 393 0.07 26.59 6.50
C PHE A 393 -1.03 26.29 5.49
N CYS A 394 -0.84 25.24 4.69
CA CYS A 394 -1.82 24.78 3.72
C CYS A 394 -2.96 24.04 4.43
N SER A 395 -4.16 24.60 4.33
CA SER A 395 -5.39 24.11 4.94
C SER A 395 -6.00 22.93 4.17
N ALA A 396 -6.96 22.25 4.80
CA ALA A 396 -7.65 21.09 4.21
C ALA A 396 -8.60 21.46 3.06
N ASP A 397 -8.89 22.75 2.88
CA ASP A 397 -9.72 23.31 1.81
C ASP A 397 -8.92 23.86 0.62
N GLY A 398 -7.58 23.75 0.66
CA GLY A 398 -6.72 24.25 -0.41
C GLY A 398 -6.39 25.73 -0.31
N THR A 399 -6.51 26.34 0.88
CA THR A 399 -6.13 27.75 1.11
C THR A 399 -4.93 27.87 2.05
N TRP A 400 -4.14 28.94 1.89
CA TRP A 400 -3.08 29.30 2.82
C TRP A 400 -3.67 30.08 4.00
N VAL A 401 -3.49 29.56 5.23
CA VAL A 401 -4.05 30.16 6.44
C VAL A 401 -2.96 30.58 7.43
N THR A 402 -3.13 31.76 8.02
CA THR A 402 -2.21 32.34 9.01
C THR A 402 -2.98 32.59 10.31
N ASN A 403 -2.52 32.07 11.44
CA ASN A 403 -3.19 32.24 12.75
C ASN A 403 -4.69 31.84 12.77
N GLY A 404 -5.11 30.93 11.88
CA GLY A 404 -6.51 30.49 11.78
C GLY A 404 -7.44 31.49 11.09
N ILE A 405 -6.91 32.57 10.51
CA ILE A 405 -7.63 33.55 9.71
C ILE A 405 -7.15 33.40 8.26
N GLU A 406 -8.10 33.41 7.34
CA GLU A 406 -7.84 33.39 5.90
C GLU A 406 -7.31 34.78 5.48
N SER A 407 -6.19 34.81 4.76
CA SER A 407 -5.75 35.99 3.99
C SER A 407 -5.19 37.24 4.72
N GLU A 408 -4.88 37.23 6.02
CA GLU A 408 -4.06 38.29 6.62
C GLU A 408 -2.58 37.89 6.62
N LEU A 409 -1.89 38.20 5.52
CA LEU A 409 -0.43 38.14 5.47
C LEU A 409 0.14 39.16 6.47
N PRO A 410 1.20 38.81 7.23
CA PRO A 410 1.88 39.80 8.06
C PRO A 410 2.49 40.91 7.19
N ILE A 411 2.70 42.09 7.79
CA ILE A 411 3.20 43.27 7.09
C ILE A 411 4.64 43.53 7.54
N CYS A 412 5.53 43.72 6.57
CA CYS A 412 6.89 44.18 6.81
C CYS A 412 6.92 45.71 6.87
N ILE A 413 7.20 46.26 8.06
CA ILE A 413 7.29 47.70 8.32
C ILE A 413 8.75 48.17 8.30
N PRO A 414 9.05 49.39 7.82
CA PRO A 414 10.38 49.97 7.85
C PRO A 414 10.99 50.00 9.26
N VAL A 415 12.23 49.53 9.39
CA VAL A 415 13.03 49.73 10.61
C VAL A 415 13.43 51.21 10.68
N CYS A 416 13.11 51.86 11.79
CA CYS A 416 13.34 53.29 11.99
C CYS A 416 14.48 53.60 12.96
N GLY A 417 14.96 54.84 12.96
CA GLY A 417 15.83 55.42 14.00
C GLY A 417 17.29 55.01 13.96
N LYS A 418 17.69 54.08 13.08
CA LYS A 418 19.08 53.65 12.94
C LYS A 418 19.98 54.75 12.38
N SER A 419 21.12 54.98 13.03
CA SER A 419 22.13 55.96 12.61
C SER A 419 23.53 55.39 12.78
N ASN A 420 24.43 55.71 11.85
CA ASN A 420 25.86 55.37 11.94
C ASN A 420 26.70 56.46 12.63
N LEU A 421 26.08 57.41 13.35
CA LEU A 421 26.81 58.36 14.17
C LEU A 421 27.52 57.61 15.31
N MET A 422 28.85 57.46 15.22
CA MET A 422 29.62 56.86 16.32
C MET A 422 29.44 57.72 17.58
N SER A 423 28.97 57.08 18.66
CA SER A 423 28.85 57.65 20.01
C SER A 423 30.23 57.91 20.63
N SER A 424 30.99 58.84 20.04
CA SER A 424 32.18 59.37 20.71
C SER A 424 31.73 60.24 21.87
N VAL A 425 32.06 59.84 23.10
CA VAL A 425 31.77 60.51 24.38
C VAL A 425 32.57 61.83 24.54
N GLN A 426 32.62 62.65 23.49
CA GLN A 426 33.23 63.98 23.51
C GLN A 426 32.20 65.03 23.09
N ARG A 427 31.76 65.82 24.08
CA ARG A 427 31.07 67.10 23.89
C ARG A 427 31.98 68.04 23.11
N ILE A 428 31.89 68.01 21.78
CA ILE A 428 32.55 68.97 20.91
C ILE A 428 31.48 69.96 20.47
N PHE A 429 31.61 71.19 20.95
CA PHE A 429 30.68 72.29 20.70
C PHE A 429 30.90 72.88 19.29
N GLY A 430 29.82 73.16 18.55
CA GLY A 430 29.83 73.69 17.18
C GLY A 430 29.33 72.69 16.13
N GLY A 431 28.87 73.18 14.98
CA GLY A 431 28.35 72.34 13.88
C GLY A 431 29.42 71.47 13.22
N LYS A 432 29.15 70.18 13.05
CA LYS A 432 30.05 69.19 12.42
C LYS A 432 29.51 68.77 11.06
N LYS A 433 30.42 68.43 10.14
CA LYS A 433 30.06 67.83 8.84
C LYS A 433 29.56 66.40 9.06
N ALA A 434 28.39 66.07 8.52
CA ALA A 434 27.85 64.72 8.50
C ALA A 434 28.50 63.89 7.38
N ASN A 435 28.72 62.60 7.65
CA ASN A 435 29.08 61.61 6.64
C ASN A 435 27.84 60.84 6.17
N GLU A 436 27.98 60.07 5.08
CA GLU A 436 26.95 59.17 4.59
C GLU A 436 26.45 58.21 5.69
N GLY A 437 25.13 58.08 5.81
CA GLY A 437 24.48 57.22 6.82
C GLY A 437 24.53 57.73 8.26
N ASN A 438 25.09 58.92 8.52
CA ASN A 438 24.99 59.54 9.85
C ASN A 438 23.56 59.98 10.16
N ILE A 439 22.85 60.55 9.19
CA ILE A 439 21.50 61.09 9.40
C ILE A 439 20.62 60.66 8.23
N PRO A 440 20.32 59.35 8.12
CA PRO A 440 19.72 58.76 6.92
C PRO A 440 18.25 59.15 6.69
N TRP A 441 17.59 59.70 7.70
CA TRP A 441 16.22 60.23 7.59
C TRP A 441 16.17 61.63 6.99
N GLN A 442 17.30 62.34 6.87
CA GLN A 442 17.30 63.74 6.44
C GLN A 442 16.82 63.88 4.99
N VAL A 443 15.80 64.71 4.79
CA VAL A 443 15.30 65.13 3.48
C VAL A 443 15.69 66.58 3.23
N PHE A 444 16.35 66.84 2.11
CA PHE A 444 16.71 68.19 1.66
C PHE A 444 15.62 68.76 0.78
N PHE A 445 15.05 69.89 1.18
CA PHE A 445 14.18 70.68 0.31
C PHE A 445 15.05 71.73 -0.38
N MET A 446 15.14 71.65 -1.71
CA MET A 446 15.90 72.58 -2.53
C MET A 446 15.08 73.84 -2.84
N GLU A 447 13.79 73.66 -3.12
CA GLU A 447 12.85 74.70 -3.50
C GLU A 447 11.49 74.37 -2.86
N PRO A 448 11.03 75.14 -1.84
CA PRO A 448 11.77 76.15 -1.09
C PRO A 448 12.93 75.53 -0.30
N ARG A 449 13.94 76.31 0.09
CA ARG A 449 15.06 75.74 0.85
C ARG A 449 14.64 75.39 2.28
N GLY A 450 14.77 74.13 2.65
CA GLY A 450 14.43 73.62 3.98
C GLY A 450 14.86 72.16 4.20
N GLY A 451 14.32 71.56 5.24
CA GLY A 451 14.54 70.19 5.64
C GLY A 451 13.23 69.43 5.83
N GLY A 452 13.35 68.12 5.92
CA GLY A 452 12.29 67.20 6.33
C GLY A 452 12.93 65.93 6.88
N SER A 453 12.08 65.03 7.36
CA SER A 453 12.50 63.74 7.90
C SER A 453 11.65 62.64 7.32
N LEU A 454 12.29 61.63 6.76
CA LEU A 454 11.62 60.41 6.35
C LEU A 454 11.11 59.68 7.62
N ILE A 455 9.82 59.37 7.70
CA ILE A 455 9.20 58.67 8.86
C ILE A 455 8.67 57.27 8.49
N SER A 456 8.67 56.94 7.20
CA SER A 456 8.48 55.58 6.65
C SER A 456 9.11 55.53 5.25
N ASP A 457 9.01 54.44 4.51
CA ASP A 457 9.46 54.40 3.10
C ASP A 457 8.62 55.24 2.13
N GLN A 458 7.45 55.77 2.54
CA GLN A 458 6.58 56.57 1.66
C GLN A 458 6.15 57.93 2.23
N TRP A 459 6.66 58.32 3.40
CA TRP A 459 6.19 59.52 4.11
C TRP A 459 7.32 60.39 4.62
N VAL A 460 7.24 61.68 4.31
CA VAL A 460 8.14 62.73 4.82
C VAL A 460 7.37 63.65 5.78
N LEU A 461 7.95 63.88 6.95
CA LEU A 461 7.48 64.83 7.96
C LEU A 461 8.30 66.12 7.87
N THR A 462 7.62 67.26 7.81
CA THR A 462 8.26 68.59 7.74
C THR A 462 7.39 69.66 8.42
N ALA A 463 7.83 70.91 8.38
CA ALA A 463 7.07 72.05 8.87
C ALA A 463 6.01 72.50 7.84
N ALA A 464 4.85 72.95 8.32
CA ALA A 464 3.78 73.45 7.46
C ALA A 464 4.21 74.64 6.59
N HIS A 465 4.99 75.56 7.15
CA HIS A 465 5.51 76.72 6.43
C HIS A 465 6.55 76.36 5.34
N VAL A 466 7.07 75.12 5.33
CA VAL A 466 7.92 74.60 4.24
C VAL A 466 7.02 73.98 3.17
N ALA A 467 6.01 73.23 3.59
CA ALA A 467 5.07 72.54 2.69
C ALA A 467 4.07 73.48 1.98
N GLU A 468 3.89 74.72 2.46
CA GLU A 468 2.99 75.72 1.85
C GLU A 468 3.39 76.14 0.43
N ALA A 469 4.65 75.92 0.05
CA ALA A 469 5.13 76.28 -1.29
C ALA A 469 4.41 75.49 -2.38
N GLU A 470 4.20 76.14 -3.53
CA GLU A 470 3.48 75.53 -4.66
C GLU A 470 4.16 74.26 -5.15
N THR A 471 5.48 74.32 -5.35
CA THR A 471 6.31 73.20 -5.80
C THR A 471 7.31 72.81 -4.73
N LEU A 472 7.58 71.51 -4.60
CA LEU A 472 8.54 70.94 -3.68
C LEU A 472 9.57 70.14 -4.47
N LYS A 473 10.85 70.52 -4.39
CA LYS A 473 11.97 69.70 -4.89
C LYS A 473 12.72 69.11 -3.72
N MET A 474 12.58 67.81 -3.53
CA MET A 474 13.04 67.10 -2.33
C MET A 474 14.06 66.02 -2.69
N TYR A 475 15.05 65.81 -1.83
CA TYR A 475 16.06 64.76 -2.01
C TYR A 475 16.35 64.03 -0.69
N ALA A 476 16.41 62.70 -0.71
CA ALA A 476 16.90 61.87 0.39
C ALA A 476 18.32 61.33 0.11
N GLY A 477 19.08 61.02 1.16
CA GLY A 477 20.42 60.41 1.03
C GLY A 477 21.50 61.35 0.48
N ARG A 478 21.22 62.66 0.42
CA ARG A 478 22.15 63.67 -0.07
C ARG A 478 23.03 64.17 1.07
N ILE A 479 24.32 64.38 0.83
CA ILE A 479 25.24 65.01 1.80
C ILE A 479 25.70 66.37 1.27
N ASN A 480 26.04 66.48 -0.01
CA ASN A 480 26.41 67.74 -0.63
C ASN A 480 25.28 68.27 -1.53
N THR A 481 24.84 69.50 -1.30
CA THR A 481 23.76 70.14 -2.07
C THR A 481 24.03 70.28 -3.56
N ASN A 482 25.29 70.28 -3.99
CA ASN A 482 25.69 70.34 -5.40
C ASN A 482 26.13 68.98 -5.96
N GLY A 483 26.21 67.95 -5.11
CA GLY A 483 26.67 66.64 -5.50
C GLY A 483 25.57 65.85 -6.24
N PRO A 484 25.93 64.90 -7.12
CA PRO A 484 24.95 64.08 -7.86
C PRO A 484 24.28 63.00 -6.99
N GLU A 485 24.72 62.83 -5.74
CA GLU A 485 24.18 61.85 -4.81
C GLU A 485 22.77 62.19 -4.30
N GLY A 486 22.07 61.13 -3.87
CA GLY A 486 20.72 61.20 -3.35
C GLY A 486 19.64 60.80 -4.35
N VAL A 487 18.45 60.53 -3.81
CA VAL A 487 17.25 60.15 -4.57
C VAL A 487 16.31 61.33 -4.57
N GLU A 488 15.87 61.77 -5.75
CA GLU A 488 14.82 62.78 -5.87
C GLU A 488 13.49 62.17 -5.41
N LEU A 489 12.78 62.89 -4.54
CA LEU A 489 11.50 62.46 -3.99
C LEU A 489 10.41 63.32 -4.61
N HIS A 490 9.34 62.70 -5.11
CA HIS A 490 8.19 63.42 -5.63
C HIS A 490 7.00 63.29 -4.68
N ALA A 491 6.29 64.40 -4.48
CA ALA A 491 5.10 64.43 -3.64
C ALA A 491 3.87 63.99 -4.46
N ALA A 492 3.20 62.93 -4.03
CA ALA A 492 1.85 62.61 -4.48
C ALA A 492 0.82 63.54 -3.82
N GLU A 493 1.00 63.81 -2.52
CA GLU A 493 0.10 64.66 -1.75
C GLU A 493 0.85 65.45 -0.68
N LYS A 494 0.39 66.69 -0.45
CA LYS A 494 0.88 67.59 0.60
C LYS A 494 -0.24 67.83 1.60
N ILE A 495 -0.06 67.38 2.84
CA ILE A 495 -1.08 67.42 3.88
C ILE A 495 -0.60 68.34 5.00
N ILE A 496 -1.06 69.58 4.99
CA ILE A 496 -0.78 70.58 6.03
C ILE A 496 -1.76 70.38 7.18
N HIS A 497 -1.28 70.46 8.42
CA HIS A 497 -2.14 70.33 9.60
C HIS A 497 -3.28 71.36 9.56
N PRO A 498 -4.55 70.96 9.78
CA PRO A 498 -5.72 71.82 9.53
C PRO A 498 -5.79 73.08 10.40
N ASN A 499 -5.15 73.05 11.57
CA ASN A 499 -5.10 74.19 12.49
C ASN A 499 -3.90 75.12 12.25
N TYR A 500 -3.12 74.91 11.19
CA TYR A 500 -2.05 75.83 10.82
C TYR A 500 -2.61 77.06 10.11
N GLU A 501 -2.35 78.26 10.65
CA GLU A 501 -2.85 79.51 10.09
C GLU A 501 -1.94 80.05 8.97
N ILE A 502 -2.32 79.81 7.71
CA ILE A 502 -1.60 80.34 6.54
C ILE A 502 -1.84 81.85 6.41
N HIS A 503 -0.81 82.67 6.60
CA HIS A 503 -0.91 84.13 6.54
C HIS A 503 -0.37 84.70 5.22
N SER A 504 -1.23 85.32 4.41
CA SER A 504 -0.85 85.93 3.12
C SER A 504 0.06 87.17 3.23
N SER A 505 0.24 87.74 4.43
CA SER A 505 1.00 88.97 4.67
C SER A 505 2.17 88.75 5.64
N LYS A 506 3.41 88.91 5.16
CA LYS A 506 4.62 88.89 6.00
C LYS A 506 4.76 90.21 6.78
N PRO A 507 5.28 90.19 8.03
CA PRO A 507 5.80 89.03 8.77
C PRO A 507 4.72 88.21 9.50
N GLN A 508 4.86 86.89 9.49
CA GLN A 508 4.07 85.94 10.26
C GLN A 508 4.59 85.85 11.70
N TYR A 509 3.68 85.88 12.67
CA TYR A 509 3.99 85.85 14.11
C TYR A 509 3.38 84.64 14.85
N ASN A 510 2.49 83.89 14.19
CA ASN A 510 1.90 82.67 14.72
C ASN A 510 2.40 81.48 13.89
N TYR A 511 3.07 80.54 14.54
CA TYR A 511 3.53 79.28 13.95
C TYR A 511 2.95 78.08 14.71
N ASP A 512 1.84 78.27 15.44
CA ASP A 512 1.18 77.15 16.10
C ASP A 512 0.72 76.12 15.06
N ASN A 513 0.87 74.84 15.39
CA ASN A 513 0.57 73.72 14.48
C ASN A 513 1.40 73.70 13.19
N ASP A 514 2.65 74.17 13.25
CA ASP A 514 3.59 74.15 12.12
C ASP A 514 4.16 72.75 11.87
N ILE A 515 3.34 71.89 11.26
CA ILE A 515 3.63 70.50 10.92
C ILE A 515 2.86 70.10 9.64
N ALA A 516 3.52 69.33 8.77
CA ALA A 516 2.94 68.80 7.55
C ALA A 516 3.50 67.42 7.20
N LEU A 517 2.68 66.62 6.54
CA LEU A 517 3.05 65.33 5.96
C LEU A 517 3.06 65.42 4.45
N ILE A 518 4.00 64.73 3.83
CA ILE A 518 4.09 64.59 2.38
C ILE A 518 4.10 63.10 2.06
N LYS A 519 3.07 62.66 1.34
CA LYS A 519 2.99 61.31 0.77
C LYS A 519 3.81 61.29 -0.52
N LEU A 520 4.71 60.32 -0.64
CA LEU A 520 5.51 60.13 -1.84
C LEU A 520 4.73 59.33 -2.89
N ASP A 521 4.97 59.61 -4.17
CA ASP A 521 4.38 58.87 -5.30
C ASP A 521 4.91 57.44 -5.39
N GLU A 522 6.17 57.22 -5.03
CA GLU A 522 6.82 55.92 -4.96
C GLU A 522 7.48 55.70 -3.59
N LYS A 523 7.47 54.45 -3.13
CA LYS A 523 8.22 54.04 -1.94
C LYS A 523 9.72 54.17 -2.20
N VAL A 524 10.42 54.79 -1.28
CA VAL A 524 11.86 54.98 -1.33
C VAL A 524 12.55 53.69 -0.92
N LYS A 525 13.52 53.26 -1.73
CA LYS A 525 14.33 52.10 -1.41
C LYS A 525 15.20 52.37 -0.17
N LEU A 526 14.87 51.70 0.93
CA LEU A 526 15.62 51.80 2.18
C LEU A 526 17.03 51.20 2.05
N GLY A 527 17.96 51.76 2.82
CA GLY A 527 19.36 51.38 2.81
C GLY A 527 20.17 52.10 3.88
N PRO A 528 21.50 51.93 3.90
CA PRO A 528 22.36 52.52 4.92
C PRO A 528 22.42 54.06 4.86
N GLN A 529 22.03 54.66 3.73
CA GLN A 529 22.02 56.12 3.51
C GLN A 529 20.62 56.73 3.61
N ILE A 530 19.56 55.91 3.49
CA ILE A 530 18.17 56.35 3.45
C ILE A 530 17.35 55.40 4.32
N SER A 531 16.94 55.85 5.50
CA SER A 531 16.13 55.09 6.43
C SER A 531 15.33 56.05 7.31
N PRO A 532 14.11 55.68 7.74
CA PRO A 532 13.25 56.61 8.46
C PRO A 532 13.74 56.85 9.90
N ILE A 533 13.33 57.98 10.48
CA ILE A 533 13.44 58.25 11.92
C ILE A 533 12.18 57.72 12.63
N CYS A 534 12.32 57.25 13.87
CA CYS A 534 11.17 56.77 14.62
C CYS A 534 10.28 57.93 15.08
N LEU A 535 8.96 57.73 15.08
CA LEU A 535 8.04 58.62 15.77
C LEU A 535 8.17 58.47 17.30
N PRO A 536 7.84 59.49 18.10
CA PRO A 536 7.82 59.39 19.55
C PRO A 536 6.96 58.23 20.05
N LYS A 537 7.42 57.47 21.06
CA LYS A 537 6.74 56.25 21.55
C LYS A 537 5.42 56.52 22.27
N ASN A 538 5.28 57.65 22.95
CA ASN A 538 4.12 58.00 23.77
C ASN A 538 3.70 59.47 23.57
N LYS A 539 2.40 59.76 23.69
CA LYS A 539 1.87 61.15 23.78
C LYS A 539 2.37 61.90 25.02
N GLN A 540 2.80 61.16 26.03
CA GLN A 540 3.56 61.64 27.18
C GLN A 540 4.96 61.05 27.08
N SER A 541 5.71 61.35 26.02
CA SER A 541 7.14 61.10 26.11
C SER A 541 7.59 61.84 27.38
N ASP A 542 8.18 61.12 28.34
CA ASP A 542 8.66 61.64 29.63
C ASP A 542 9.80 62.72 29.47
N GLU A 543 9.88 63.40 28.30
CA GLU A 543 11.05 63.33 27.42
C GLU A 543 11.36 64.60 26.59
N LEU A 544 10.99 65.80 27.04
CA LEU A 544 11.62 67.06 26.61
C LEU A 544 11.96 67.94 27.83
N GLN A 545 12.68 67.37 28.80
CA GLN A 545 13.11 68.10 29.99
C GLN A 545 14.25 69.07 29.67
N ASN A 546 14.34 70.16 30.45
CA ASN A 546 15.43 71.13 30.33
C ASN A 546 16.79 70.43 30.42
N GLY A 547 17.67 70.68 29.46
CA GLY A 547 18.99 70.06 29.34
C GLY A 547 19.03 68.74 28.57
N LYS A 548 17.90 68.19 28.14
CA LYS A 548 17.89 67.01 27.24
C LYS A 548 18.54 67.38 25.91
N ILE A 549 19.50 66.58 25.46
CA ILE A 549 20.25 66.85 24.24
C ILE A 549 19.53 66.23 23.05
N GLY A 550 19.32 67.01 21.99
CA GLY A 550 18.86 66.52 20.70
C GLY A 550 19.83 66.88 19.58
N LEU A 551 19.83 66.06 18.55
CA LEU A 551 20.56 66.21 17.31
C LEU A 551 19.70 66.99 16.31
N ILE A 552 20.23 68.09 15.80
CA ILE A 552 19.66 68.81 14.64
C ILE A 552 20.60 68.70 13.47
N ALA A 553 20.05 68.73 12.25
CA ALA A 553 20.84 68.70 11.03
C ALA A 553 20.20 69.46 9.89
N GLY A 554 21.05 69.98 9.01
CA GLY A 554 20.61 70.66 7.79
C GLY A 554 21.73 71.37 7.04
N TRP A 555 21.31 72.13 6.04
CA TRP A 555 22.18 72.90 5.14
C TRP A 555 21.96 74.41 5.26
N GLY A 556 21.51 74.84 6.44
CA GLY A 556 21.22 76.22 6.76
C GLY A 556 22.45 77.10 6.84
N VAL A 557 22.23 78.35 7.23
CA VAL A 557 23.30 79.34 7.36
C VAL A 557 24.21 78.99 8.54
N THR A 558 25.51 78.87 8.28
CA THR A 558 26.56 78.55 9.27
C THR A 558 27.04 79.78 10.04
N GLU A 559 27.96 79.59 11.00
CA GLU A 559 28.64 80.67 11.74
C GLU A 559 29.32 81.69 10.82
N GLU A 560 29.75 81.27 9.62
CA GLU A 560 30.34 82.11 8.58
C GLU A 560 29.31 82.97 7.81
N ARG A 561 28.03 82.90 8.20
CA ARG A 561 26.89 83.57 7.55
C ARG A 561 26.70 83.17 6.09
N ARG A 562 27.01 81.92 5.75
CA ARG A 562 26.81 81.32 4.43
C ARG A 562 26.02 80.03 4.54
N LEU A 563 25.25 79.71 3.50
CA LEU A 563 24.59 78.41 3.41
C LEU A 563 25.64 77.30 3.34
N ALA A 564 25.47 76.26 4.16
CA ALA A 564 26.32 75.08 4.09
C ALA A 564 26.11 74.34 2.77
N GLN A 565 27.22 73.91 2.14
CA GLN A 565 27.16 73.04 0.97
C GLN A 565 27.04 71.57 1.37
N ASP A 566 27.71 71.18 2.46
CA ASP A 566 27.65 69.86 3.07
C ASP A 566 26.62 69.83 4.19
N LEU A 567 26.05 68.64 4.46
CA LEU A 567 25.14 68.43 5.57
C LEU A 567 25.89 68.65 6.88
N MET A 568 25.37 69.55 7.70
CA MET A 568 25.91 69.85 9.01
C MET A 568 24.96 69.31 10.08
N TYR A 569 25.52 68.93 11.23
CA TYR A 569 24.75 68.53 12.39
C TYR A 569 25.31 69.15 13.67
N ALA A 570 24.44 69.32 14.67
CA ALA A 570 24.81 69.83 15.98
C ALA A 570 23.95 69.17 17.07
N GLU A 571 24.53 69.06 18.26
CA GLU A 571 23.83 68.62 19.47
C GLU A 571 23.48 69.84 20.31
N ILE A 572 22.20 70.03 20.60
CA ILE A 572 21.70 71.20 21.33
C ILE A 572 20.77 70.77 22.48
N PRO A 573 20.79 71.50 23.61
CA PRO A 573 19.90 71.22 24.73
C PRO A 573 18.50 71.79 24.48
N VAL A 574 17.48 71.09 24.97
CA VAL A 574 16.16 71.65 25.26
C VAL A 574 16.30 72.67 26.37
N GLU A 575 15.69 73.84 26.21
CA GLU A 575 15.78 74.95 27.13
C GLU A 575 14.40 75.48 27.53
N ASN A 576 14.36 76.26 28.61
CA ASN A 576 13.13 76.91 29.04
C ASN A 576 12.67 77.89 27.96
N MET A 577 11.37 77.90 27.67
CA MET A 577 10.75 78.78 26.67
C MET A 577 11.06 80.27 26.90
N ASP A 578 11.33 80.68 28.13
CA ASP A 578 11.73 82.05 28.46
C ASP A 578 13.04 82.48 27.78
N PHE A 579 13.96 81.55 27.50
CA PHE A 579 15.17 81.84 26.73
C PHE A 579 14.83 82.24 25.29
N CYS A 580 13.98 81.49 24.60
CA CYS A 580 13.49 81.83 23.26
C CYS A 580 12.74 83.17 23.24
N LYS A 581 11.96 83.48 24.28
CA LYS A 581 11.27 84.78 24.41
C LYS A 581 12.22 85.95 24.65
N SER A 582 13.39 85.70 25.24
CA SER A 582 14.37 86.74 25.60
C SER A 582 15.32 87.15 24.45
N VAL A 583 15.27 86.45 23.31
CA VAL A 583 16.15 86.71 22.16
C VAL A 583 15.89 88.10 21.58
N LYS A 584 16.95 88.90 21.48
CA LYS A 584 16.87 90.26 20.90
C LYS A 584 16.98 90.20 19.36
N PRO A 585 16.03 90.77 18.62
CA PRO A 585 16.06 90.75 17.16
C PRO A 585 17.18 91.64 16.61
N LYS A 586 17.82 91.18 15.53
CA LYS A 586 18.84 91.97 14.81
C LYS A 586 18.24 93.10 13.95
N SER A 587 16.94 93.03 13.64
CA SER A 587 16.21 94.01 12.82
C SER A 587 15.11 94.69 13.62
N SER A 588 15.03 96.02 13.52
CA SER A 588 13.97 96.84 14.13
C SER A 588 12.58 96.63 13.51
N LYS A 589 12.47 95.87 12.42
CA LYS A 589 11.18 95.47 11.81
C LYS A 589 10.54 94.26 12.50
N VAL A 590 11.32 93.49 13.25
CA VAL A 590 10.84 92.31 13.98
C VAL A 590 10.43 92.76 15.38
N LYS A 591 9.19 92.45 15.76
CA LYS A 591 8.60 92.80 17.06
C LYS A 591 8.46 91.54 17.92
N PRO A 592 9.42 91.25 18.83
CA PRO A 592 9.43 90.04 19.65
C PRO A 592 8.13 89.85 20.44
N GLU A 593 7.54 90.95 20.89
CA GLU A 593 6.30 90.97 21.67
C GLU A 593 5.06 90.48 20.91
N LYS A 594 5.14 90.34 19.58
CA LYS A 594 4.04 89.85 18.74
C LYS A 594 4.05 88.34 18.52
N PHE A 595 5.17 87.65 18.78
CA PHE A 595 5.25 86.21 18.55
C PHE A 595 4.41 85.43 19.54
N ILE A 596 3.68 84.45 19.03
CA ILE A 596 2.83 83.57 19.82
C ILE A 596 3.61 82.30 20.14
N PHE A 597 3.68 81.98 21.43
CA PHE A 597 4.28 80.75 21.95
C PHE A 597 3.17 79.90 22.55
N THR A 598 3.06 78.65 22.12
CA THR A 598 1.99 77.73 22.53
C THR A 598 2.54 76.50 23.24
N GLU A 599 1.65 75.70 23.82
CA GLU A 599 2.02 74.43 24.45
C GLU A 599 2.51 73.38 23.44
N ASN A 600 2.23 73.57 22.15
CA ASN A 600 2.69 72.74 21.04
C ASN A 600 4.13 73.02 20.61
N MET A 601 4.81 73.95 21.29
CA MET A 601 6.18 74.35 20.96
C MET A 601 7.13 74.11 22.12
N PHE A 602 8.39 73.82 21.82
CA PHE A 602 9.50 73.85 22.79
C PHE A 602 10.68 74.68 22.27
N CYS A 603 11.52 75.11 23.20
CA CYS A 603 12.71 75.89 22.93
C CYS A 603 13.94 74.98 23.00
N ALA A 604 14.88 75.12 22.07
CA ALA A 604 16.16 74.44 22.14
C ALA A 604 17.27 75.26 21.49
N GLY A 605 18.50 75.12 21.97
CA GLY A 605 19.65 75.85 21.45
C GLY A 605 20.57 76.33 22.56
N MET A 606 21.69 76.93 22.16
CA MET A 606 22.61 77.58 23.08
C MET A 606 23.35 78.73 22.40
N SER A 607 23.97 79.61 23.19
CA SER A 607 24.75 80.74 22.66
C SER A 607 25.83 80.26 21.68
N GLY A 608 25.69 80.63 20.40
CA GLY A 608 26.62 80.28 19.32
C GLY A 608 26.24 79.05 18.50
N THR A 609 25.27 78.24 18.92
CA THR A 609 24.84 77.03 18.20
C THR A 609 23.32 76.88 18.24
N ASP A 610 22.70 76.96 17.07
CA ASP A 610 21.24 76.95 16.90
C ASP A 610 20.88 76.52 15.47
N SER A 611 19.65 76.06 15.25
CA SER A 611 19.11 75.88 13.90
C SER A 611 18.96 77.26 13.23
N CYS A 612 19.18 77.32 11.92
CA CYS A 612 19.20 78.58 11.20
C CYS A 612 18.42 78.51 9.89
N GLN A 613 18.35 79.65 9.19
CA GLN A 613 17.68 79.77 7.91
C GLN A 613 18.17 78.68 6.94
N GLY A 614 17.26 77.85 6.45
CA GLY A 614 17.54 76.72 5.56
C GLY A 614 17.49 75.35 6.24
N ASP A 615 17.31 75.28 7.56
CA ASP A 615 17.11 74.02 8.31
C ASP A 615 15.64 73.75 8.68
N SER A 616 14.76 74.73 8.44
CA SER A 616 13.32 74.64 8.72
C SER A 616 12.70 73.35 8.20
N GLY A 617 11.93 72.66 9.04
CA GLY A 617 11.32 71.38 8.73
C GLY A 617 12.18 70.15 9.05
N GLY A 618 13.47 70.31 9.32
CA GLY A 618 14.34 69.22 9.78
C GLY A 618 14.00 68.71 11.19
N ALA A 619 14.48 67.50 11.51
CA ALA A 619 14.25 66.87 12.81
C ALA A 619 15.10 67.47 13.93
N PHE A 620 14.49 67.55 15.12
CA PHE A 620 15.16 67.46 16.40
C PHE A 620 15.09 66.00 16.86
N ALA A 621 16.18 65.27 16.61
CA ALA A 621 16.26 63.83 16.83
C ALA A 621 16.89 63.51 18.19
N VAL A 622 16.27 62.60 18.94
CA VAL A 622 16.70 62.22 20.29
C VAL A 622 16.99 60.72 20.31
N PRO A 623 18.16 60.27 20.80
CA PRO A 623 18.45 58.84 20.93
C PRO A 623 17.70 58.22 22.11
N ASP A 624 17.08 57.06 21.91
CA ASP A 624 16.57 56.19 22.96
C ASP A 624 17.75 55.47 23.65
N MET A 625 17.90 55.68 24.96
CA MET A 625 19.02 55.12 25.73
C MET A 625 19.03 53.58 25.80
N ASN A 626 17.91 52.91 25.51
CA ASN A 626 17.80 51.46 25.58
C ASN A 626 18.04 50.78 24.22
N THR A 627 17.63 51.40 23.12
CA THR A 627 17.70 50.79 21.78
C THR A 627 18.73 51.44 20.86
N ASP A 628 19.26 52.60 21.24
CA ASP A 628 20.14 53.47 20.43
C ASP A 628 19.46 53.99 19.14
N ASP A 629 18.12 53.89 19.07
CA ASP A 629 17.32 54.41 17.97
C ASP A 629 16.99 55.87 18.18
N TYR A 630 17.05 56.66 17.11
CA TYR A 630 16.66 58.07 17.14
C TYR A 630 15.15 58.23 16.91
N HIS A 631 14.53 59.06 17.75
CA HIS A 631 13.14 59.48 17.67
C HIS A 631 13.04 60.97 17.33
N ILE A 632 12.10 61.34 16.48
CA ILE A 632 11.83 62.75 16.16
C ILE A 632 10.93 63.38 17.23
N GLU A 633 11.53 64.10 18.18
CA GLU A 633 10.76 64.80 19.22
C GLU A 633 10.31 66.20 18.79
N GLY A 634 11.01 66.79 17.81
CA GLY A 634 10.69 68.12 17.31
C GLY A 634 10.90 68.32 15.82
N ILE A 635 10.22 69.32 15.27
CA ILE A 635 10.43 69.83 13.91
C ILE A 635 10.93 71.26 14.02
N ILE A 636 12.03 71.59 13.34
CA ILE A 636 12.58 72.96 13.29
C ILE A 636 11.52 73.89 12.67
N SER A 637 10.97 74.81 13.46
CA SER A 637 9.86 75.67 13.04
C SER A 637 10.33 77.10 12.75
N TRP A 638 10.74 77.87 13.77
CA TRP A 638 11.12 79.27 13.57
C TRP A 638 12.12 79.78 14.62
N GLY A 639 12.68 80.99 14.40
CA GLY A 639 13.57 81.65 15.35
C GLY A 639 13.70 83.16 15.09
N ILE A 640 13.96 83.95 16.15
CA ILE A 640 14.08 85.43 16.09
C ILE A 640 15.42 85.86 15.45
N GLY A 641 16.40 84.96 15.44
CA GLY A 641 17.68 85.11 14.75
C GLY A 641 18.56 83.89 14.95
N CYS A 642 19.50 83.68 14.03
CA CYS A 642 20.39 82.53 14.12
C CYS A 642 21.49 82.69 15.18
N GLY A 643 21.87 81.55 15.78
CA GLY A 643 22.99 81.40 16.70
C GLY A 643 22.62 81.60 18.17
N SER A 644 21.35 81.38 18.54
CA SER A 644 20.91 81.45 19.94
C SER A 644 19.95 80.33 20.34
N TYR A 645 18.67 80.47 20.03
CA TYR A 645 17.62 79.56 20.46
C TYR A 645 16.54 79.51 19.37
N GLY A 646 16.19 78.29 18.98
CA GLY A 646 15.15 77.98 18.01
C GLY A 646 13.89 77.46 18.69
N VAL A 647 12.76 77.64 18.02
CA VAL A 647 11.46 77.12 18.43
C VAL A 647 11.09 75.95 17.53
N TYR A 648 10.67 74.86 18.17
CA TYR A 648 10.41 73.58 17.53
C TYR A 648 8.98 73.14 17.80
N THR A 649 8.31 72.57 16.79
CA THR A 649 6.99 71.95 16.95
C THR A 649 7.15 70.63 17.70
N LYS A 650 6.40 70.41 18.79
CA LYS A 650 6.43 69.18 19.60
C LYS A 650 5.69 68.05 18.90
N VAL A 651 6.42 67.11 18.29
CA VAL A 651 5.82 66.03 17.48
C VAL A 651 4.88 65.12 18.29
N ALA A 652 5.20 64.88 19.56
CA ALA A 652 4.37 64.05 20.45
C ALA A 652 2.90 64.51 20.54
N ASN A 653 2.64 65.83 20.43
CA ASN A 653 1.28 66.38 20.46
C ASN A 653 0.47 66.06 19.18
N TYR A 654 1.14 65.65 18.10
CA TYR A 654 0.55 65.42 16.78
C TYR A 654 0.55 63.94 16.37
N LEU A 655 1.00 63.01 17.21
CA LEU A 655 1.06 61.57 16.89
C LEU A 655 -0.26 61.03 16.34
N GLY A 656 -1.39 61.35 16.99
CA GLY A 656 -2.70 60.89 16.53
C GLY A 656 -3.06 61.42 15.14
N TRP A 657 -2.73 62.69 14.85
CA TRP A 657 -2.94 63.25 13.52
C TRP A 657 -2.02 62.60 12.47
N ILE A 658 -0.77 62.31 12.84
CA ILE A 658 0.19 61.63 11.94
C ILE A 658 -0.32 60.23 11.59
N GLU A 659 -0.67 59.43 12.60
CA GLU A 659 -1.17 58.06 12.44
C GLU A 659 -2.48 58.03 11.63
N ASP A 660 -3.47 58.85 12.00
CA ASP A 660 -4.77 58.91 11.31
C ASP A 660 -4.60 59.33 9.84
N THR A 661 -3.72 60.31 9.58
CA THR A 661 -3.45 60.79 8.23
C THR A 661 -2.76 59.73 7.39
N MET A 662 -1.74 59.05 7.94
CA MET A 662 -1.06 57.98 7.23
C MET A 662 -2.03 56.83 6.91
N LEU A 663 -2.87 56.41 7.86
CA LEU A 663 -3.86 55.34 7.69
C LEU A 663 -4.93 55.67 6.65
N GLN A 664 -5.49 56.89 6.66
CA GLN A 664 -6.54 57.32 5.73
C GLN A 664 -6.06 57.45 4.27
N ASN A 665 -4.74 57.49 4.08
CA ASN A 665 -4.10 57.66 2.78
C ASN A 665 -3.18 56.48 2.43
N GLN A 666 -3.42 55.29 3.01
CA GLN A 666 -2.85 54.04 2.50
C GLN A 666 -3.60 53.63 1.22
N ASP A 667 -2.85 53.21 0.20
CA ASP A 667 -3.40 52.76 -1.09
C ASP A 667 -3.99 51.34 -1.02
#